data_AF-A0A9C8M228-F1
#
_entry.id   AF-A0A9C8M228-F1
#
_cell.length_a   1.000
_cell.length_b   1.000
_cell.length_c   1.000
_cell.angle_alpha   90.00
_cell.angle_beta   90.00
_cell.angle_gamma   90.00
#
_symmetry.space_group_name_H-M   'P 1'
#
loop_
_entity.id
_entity.type
_entity.pdbx_description
1 polymer ?
#
loop_
_entity_poly.entity_id
_entity_poly.type
_entity_poly.pdbx_seq_one_letter_code
_entity_poly.pdbx_strand_id
1 'polypeptide(L)'
;MKIIHSSLITAALIAILAVSCSSGIDNPAFPDAEIQDLTNSRGAADVGGSKMLWGYWDVVIDTENWTVETVPMRGVEFTANVTMFLQPPAGTTANMKIKFTDQSQFPTQGLLDVEVTLVHPFPGLNQFTGFDVVGVFIHHGDHLSKYDSNIFYSRTNEVARLLNPDGYTRWFNPNEFPNPKLFGFTPGALGTQNVKFSATLNGYKYFADGLTANADVVDFLHNPSNIEKRCLFSTTASNTRLYKLKFPMISSVPSVTFQYAVIANWEPPANVPPLNIPGDWPIEANAREPFYLDVKNNGSQLFYSNGSGGGVVRIRAELFDWNSQFNPEGILGEFTSVIVESPNADVAGNYLLFTPEDFVDYIQPGTTISSVAELEFTGVEPKSTDDVEFLLTIVAKEDELYDQGFGEPAPDATVASYWYFTIPVTDNPCGNFSVTGAIPPEAESGMIYDEFTVLGENFQNGSNLAVDIVDGSDVVASGENVLWVDSSTITCELSFCGVNPGVYDLRVTNGCEPVSYQSIEYTVGPDPLKNIDLRPGIQIRDLGIRETTGEPYVLFADGQIWIYTEDYSSGTYKITNAALDFIDVLDNGDACLGDSTGSGQFIWFMNGNYFQTWGYSGNMMDVTETDPPGLGDRAYFWQNGGSYILSTRRTPTAYGGNITYFYFVGSGPGLVNLSAFKAMHTSRQNTDSSYEMWIYALEGAPEFAIERYDYSAAGGGHSAYHDLTICGTQGDGNYQLNDPKDISGDEDDNIYILDILSTGQRVIKVYDMNGTYLGQFGDNVSISGTPLRLDVDEGDGEVHVAHTNGVSVFRPCEIPI
;
A
#
# COMPACT_ATOMS: atom_id res chain seq x y z
N MET A 1 -30.42 90.18 11.25
CA MET A 1 -29.50 91.31 11.51
C MET A 1 -28.78 91.03 12.81
N LYS A 2 -27.47 91.25 12.83
CA LYS A 2 -26.49 90.86 13.85
C LYS A 2 -26.54 91.76 15.10
N ILE A 3 -26.19 91.18 16.27
CA ILE A 3 -25.62 91.78 17.50
C ILE A 3 -26.67 92.43 18.42
N ILE A 4 -26.81 92.05 19.72
CA ILE A 4 -25.99 92.49 20.88
C ILE A 4 -25.95 91.41 21.99
N HIS A 5 -24.81 91.37 22.68
CA HIS A 5 -24.36 90.49 23.77
C HIS A 5 -25.14 90.59 25.09
N SER A 6 -25.14 89.51 25.89
CA SER A 6 -24.38 89.41 27.17
C SER A 6 -25.08 88.53 28.23
N SER A 7 -24.25 87.73 28.92
CA SER A 7 -24.44 87.21 30.29
C SER A 7 -25.27 85.93 30.47
N LEU A 8 -24.66 84.74 30.27
CA LEU A 8 -24.96 83.53 31.07
C LEU A 8 -24.00 82.33 30.90
N ILE A 9 -22.89 82.43 30.15
CA ILE A 9 -21.95 81.30 29.93
C ILE A 9 -20.52 81.60 30.46
N THR A 10 -20.36 82.51 31.43
CA THR A 10 -19.02 82.78 32.00
C THR A 10 -19.12 83.19 33.47
N ALA A 11 -19.47 82.23 34.32
CA ALA A 11 -19.42 82.38 35.78
C ALA A 11 -19.26 81.02 36.48
N ALA A 12 -18.22 80.28 36.11
CA ALA A 12 -17.65 79.21 36.95
C ALA A 12 -16.15 79.02 36.66
N LEU A 13 -15.50 80.11 36.21
CA LEU A 13 -14.06 80.19 36.06
C LEU A 13 -13.58 81.37 36.91
N ILE A 14 -12.71 81.06 37.87
CA ILE A 14 -11.80 81.99 38.55
C ILE A 14 -12.43 82.80 39.71
N ALA A 15 -12.36 82.23 40.92
CA ALA A 15 -11.76 82.89 42.09
C ALA A 15 -11.80 82.00 43.35
N ILE A 16 -10.93 80.97 43.45
CA ILE A 16 -10.18 80.69 44.68
C ILE A 16 -8.76 80.28 44.27
N LEU A 17 -7.90 81.30 44.22
CA LEU A 17 -6.44 81.22 44.30
C LEU A 17 -6.10 81.81 45.68
N ALA A 18 -5.47 81.03 46.57
CA ALA A 18 -4.40 81.51 47.47
C ALA A 18 -3.83 80.36 48.36
N VAL A 19 -2.49 80.20 48.28
CA VAL A 19 -1.55 79.59 49.26
C VAL A 19 -1.52 78.05 49.36
N SER A 20 -0.39 77.33 49.41
CA SER A 20 1.04 77.51 49.02
C SER A 20 1.77 76.17 49.25
N CYS A 21 2.82 75.90 48.44
CA CYS A 21 4.07 75.11 48.68
C CYS A 21 3.96 73.67 49.27
N SER A 22 4.59 72.62 48.73
CA SER A 22 5.93 72.46 48.14
C SER A 22 6.09 71.10 47.41
N SER A 23 6.87 71.10 46.31
CA SER A 23 7.72 69.99 45.76
C SER A 23 7.26 68.51 45.84
N GLY A 24 7.03 67.90 44.68
CA GLY A 24 6.98 66.44 44.48
C GLY A 24 6.07 66.09 43.30
N ILE A 25 6.61 65.47 42.24
CA ILE A 25 5.85 65.06 41.05
C ILE A 25 5.31 63.65 41.33
N ASP A 26 4.01 63.55 41.63
CA ASP A 26 3.34 62.28 41.91
C ASP A 26 2.54 61.79 40.68
N ASN A 27 2.88 60.56 40.25
CA ASN A 27 2.10 59.73 39.34
C ASN A 27 1.25 58.77 40.21
N PRO A 28 -0.08 58.70 40.08
CA PRO A 28 -0.91 57.94 41.00
C PRO A 28 -1.07 56.49 40.53
N ALA A 29 -0.02 55.71 40.66
CA ALA A 29 -0.08 54.25 40.76
C ALA A 29 1.23 53.80 41.41
N PHE A 30 1.12 53.05 42.51
CA PHE A 30 2.16 52.57 43.43
C PHE A 30 2.56 53.54 44.57
N PRO A 31 2.40 53.14 45.85
CA PRO A 31 3.31 53.57 46.88
C PRO A 31 4.61 52.74 46.76
N ASP A 32 5.74 53.44 46.69
CA ASP A 32 7.07 52.90 46.89
C ASP A 32 7.14 52.24 48.29
N ALA A 33 7.52 50.97 48.34
CA ALA A 33 8.01 50.35 49.56
C ALA A 33 9.12 49.37 49.18
N GLU A 34 10.29 49.61 49.75
CA GLU A 34 11.50 48.79 49.63
C GLU A 34 11.21 47.30 49.78
N ILE A 35 11.83 46.52 48.89
CA ILE A 35 11.84 45.06 48.93
C ILE A 35 12.58 44.62 50.20
N GLN A 36 11.83 44.05 51.15
CA GLN A 36 12.36 43.09 52.11
C GLN A 36 11.73 41.72 51.87
N ASP A 37 12.55 40.85 51.28
CA ASP A 37 12.65 39.41 51.52
C ASP A 37 11.35 38.65 51.86
N LEU A 38 10.71 38.09 50.83
CA LEU A 38 9.61 37.13 50.94
C LEU A 38 10.13 35.74 51.35
N THR A 39 10.67 35.64 52.55
CA THR A 39 10.89 34.37 53.24
C THR A 39 10.39 34.52 54.67
N ASN A 40 9.09 34.27 54.89
CA ASN A 40 8.56 33.56 56.07
C ASN A 40 7.04 33.65 56.14
N SER A 41 6.43 32.49 56.30
CA SER A 41 5.04 32.30 56.66
C SER A 41 4.71 32.94 58.03
N ARG A 42 3.68 33.80 58.09
CA ARG A 42 2.88 33.99 59.30
C ARG A 42 1.42 34.22 58.95
N GLY A 43 0.57 33.63 59.79
CA GLY A 43 -0.84 33.37 59.56
C GLY A 43 -1.72 34.62 59.49
N ALA A 44 -2.93 34.37 58.99
CA ALA A 44 -4.03 35.30 58.93
C ALA A 44 -4.31 35.99 60.27
N ALA A 45 -4.23 37.31 60.28
CA ALA A 45 -5.02 38.20 61.13
C ALA A 45 -5.09 39.57 60.45
N ASP A 46 -6.27 39.85 59.92
CA ASP A 46 -6.89 41.11 59.53
C ASP A 46 -6.22 42.39 60.07
N VAL A 47 -5.96 43.38 59.19
CA VAL A 47 -6.45 44.77 59.29
C VAL A 47 -6.08 45.54 58.01
N GLY A 48 -7.11 45.90 57.25
CA GLY A 48 -7.31 47.29 56.83
C GLY A 48 -6.78 47.74 55.47
N GLY A 49 -7.64 47.63 54.45
CA GLY A 49 -7.72 48.65 53.39
C GLY A 49 -7.12 48.31 52.04
N SER A 50 -7.62 47.27 51.37
CA SER A 50 -7.61 47.21 49.91
C SER A 50 -9.04 46.95 49.44
N LYS A 51 -9.63 47.92 48.74
CA LYS A 51 -10.87 47.67 48.02
C LYS A 51 -10.57 46.60 46.98
N MET A 52 -11.02 45.38 47.23
CA MET A 52 -11.00 44.31 46.25
C MET A 52 -12.34 44.36 45.52
N LEU A 53 -12.31 44.46 44.19
CA LEU A 53 -13.50 44.32 43.36
C LEU A 53 -13.91 42.85 43.40
N TRP A 54 -15.05 42.54 44.03
CA TRP A 54 -15.54 41.16 44.22
C TRP A 54 -16.39 40.66 43.04
N GLY A 55 -16.56 41.45 41.98
CA GLY A 55 -17.30 41.10 40.76
C GLY A 55 -17.98 42.30 40.08
N TYR A 56 -18.53 42.08 38.88
CA TYR A 56 -19.48 42.97 38.21
C TYR A 56 -20.90 42.42 38.38
N TRP A 57 -21.89 43.30 38.51
CA TRP A 57 -23.31 42.97 38.60
C TRP A 57 -24.06 43.77 37.56
N ASP A 58 -24.95 43.13 36.80
CA ASP A 58 -25.94 43.86 36.01
C ASP A 58 -27.17 44.09 36.91
N VAL A 59 -27.65 45.32 36.95
CA VAL A 59 -28.74 45.73 37.86
C VAL A 59 -29.90 46.20 37.00
N VAL A 60 -30.86 45.30 36.78
CA VAL A 60 -32.09 45.63 36.08
C VAL A 60 -33.14 46.03 37.12
N ILE A 61 -33.67 47.25 36.97
CA ILE A 61 -34.75 47.76 37.82
C ILE A 61 -36.05 47.66 37.04
N ASP A 62 -36.92 46.73 37.44
CA ASP A 62 -38.30 46.68 36.95
C ASP A 62 -39.07 47.86 37.58
N THR A 63 -39.36 48.88 36.79
CA THR A 63 -40.03 50.11 37.24
C THR A 63 -41.52 49.95 37.47
N GLU A 64 -42.12 48.81 37.10
CA GLU A 64 -43.55 48.53 37.24
C GLU A 64 -43.82 47.71 38.50
N ASN A 65 -42.96 46.74 38.83
CA ASN A 65 -43.08 45.90 40.03
C ASN A 65 -42.17 46.32 41.20
N TRP A 66 -41.30 47.31 41.02
CA TRP A 66 -40.36 47.81 42.03
C TRP A 66 -39.47 46.71 42.65
N THR A 67 -39.17 45.67 41.87
CA THR A 67 -38.20 44.64 42.25
C THR A 67 -36.85 44.96 41.63
N VAL A 68 -35.80 44.88 42.46
CA VAL A 68 -34.41 44.97 42.03
C VAL A 68 -33.90 43.55 41.89
N GLU A 69 -33.62 43.13 40.66
CA GLU A 69 -32.95 41.87 40.39
C GLU A 69 -31.47 42.16 40.13
N THR A 70 -30.61 41.67 41.03
CA THR A 70 -29.17 41.71 40.83
C THR A 70 -28.76 40.38 40.22
N VAL A 71 -28.45 40.37 38.93
CA VAL A 71 -27.85 39.19 38.30
C VAL A 71 -26.33 39.32 38.47
N PRO A 72 -25.68 38.48 39.29
CA PRO A 72 -24.23 38.43 39.28
C PRO A 72 -23.80 37.96 37.89
N MET A 73 -22.90 38.69 37.23
CA MET A 73 -22.29 38.24 35.97
C MET A 73 -21.31 37.10 36.30
N ARG A 74 -21.82 35.94 36.69
CA ARG A 74 -21.09 34.68 36.78
C ARG A 74 -21.39 33.92 35.49
N GLY A 75 -20.44 33.94 34.57
CA GLY A 75 -20.59 33.29 33.26
C GLY A 75 -19.98 34.12 32.14
N VAL A 76 -18.78 34.67 32.35
CA VAL A 76 -18.00 35.17 31.22
C VAL A 76 -16.79 34.27 31.18
N GLU A 77 -16.94 33.23 30.38
CA GLU A 77 -15.87 32.30 30.04
C GLU A 77 -14.77 33.04 29.28
N PHE A 78 -13.48 32.74 29.50
CA PHE A 78 -12.42 33.54 28.85
C PHE A 78 -11.11 32.80 28.53
N THR A 79 -10.58 33.07 27.34
CA THR A 79 -9.18 32.81 26.95
C THR A 79 -8.31 33.99 27.40
N ALA A 80 -7.16 33.75 28.05
CA ALA A 80 -6.31 34.83 28.57
C ALA A 80 -4.84 34.79 28.14
N ASN A 81 -4.27 35.97 27.91
CA ASN A 81 -2.84 36.18 27.73
C ASN A 81 -2.16 36.34 29.10
N VAL A 82 -1.60 35.26 29.63
CA VAL A 82 -0.97 35.22 30.97
C VAL A 82 0.48 35.73 30.97
N THR A 83 0.96 36.25 29.85
CA THR A 83 2.32 36.82 29.69
C THR A 83 2.66 37.81 30.80
N MET A 84 1.71 38.66 31.21
CA MET A 84 1.94 39.66 32.26
C MET A 84 2.19 39.08 33.67
N PHE A 85 1.78 37.83 33.93
CA PHE A 85 2.05 37.13 35.20
C PHE A 85 3.37 36.34 35.16
N LEU A 86 3.86 36.04 33.96
CA LEU A 86 5.13 35.33 33.76
C LEU A 86 6.34 36.26 33.72
N GLN A 87 6.14 37.59 33.71
CA GLN A 87 7.20 38.58 33.71
C GLN A 87 6.69 39.96 34.15
N PRO A 88 7.57 40.98 34.33
CA PRO A 88 7.11 42.33 34.67
C PRO A 88 6.04 42.85 33.68
N PRO A 89 5.02 43.60 34.15
CA PRO A 89 4.98 44.28 35.44
C PRO A 89 4.37 43.49 36.62
N ALA A 90 3.63 42.40 36.39
CA ALA A 90 2.96 41.66 37.48
C ALA A 90 3.69 40.38 37.90
N GLY A 91 4.49 39.79 37.00
CA GLY A 91 5.34 38.63 37.25
C GLY A 91 6.82 38.96 37.41
N THR A 92 7.64 37.90 37.37
CA THR A 92 9.10 37.98 37.39
C THR A 92 9.69 37.27 36.18
N THR A 93 10.77 37.78 35.60
CA THR A 93 11.48 37.13 34.49
C THR A 93 12.03 35.75 34.86
N ALA A 94 12.01 35.35 36.14
CA ALA A 94 12.34 34.00 36.56
C ALA A 94 11.29 32.94 36.14
N ASN A 95 10.06 33.36 35.79
CA ASN A 95 8.97 32.45 35.43
C ASN A 95 8.99 32.01 33.96
N MET A 96 9.81 32.65 33.11
CA MET A 96 10.08 32.23 31.75
C MET A 96 11.60 32.14 31.53
N LYS A 97 12.08 30.96 31.16
CA LYS A 97 13.51 30.72 30.92
C LYS A 97 13.72 30.26 29.50
N ILE A 98 14.73 30.82 28.84
CA ILE A 98 15.16 30.41 27.50
C ILE A 98 16.59 29.88 27.63
N LYS A 99 16.81 28.66 27.15
CA LYS A 99 18.13 28.02 27.14
C LYS A 99 18.46 27.60 25.71
N PHE A 100 19.60 28.05 25.20
CA PHE A 100 20.10 27.60 23.90
C PHE A 100 20.51 26.13 23.97
N THR A 101 20.06 25.34 23.01
CA THR A 101 20.39 23.91 22.88
C THR A 101 21.29 23.66 21.68
N ASP A 102 21.02 24.30 20.55
CA ASP A 102 21.92 24.35 19.40
C ASP A 102 21.92 25.75 18.76
N GLN A 103 23.12 26.24 18.46
CA GLN A 103 23.37 27.52 17.79
C GLN A 103 24.40 27.37 16.66
N SER A 104 24.78 26.15 16.29
CA SER A 104 25.84 25.83 15.33
C SER A 104 25.57 26.42 13.94
N GLN A 105 24.31 26.41 13.52
CA GLN A 105 23.84 26.95 12.24
C GLN A 105 23.26 28.36 12.35
N PHE A 106 23.28 28.97 13.54
CA PHE A 106 22.73 30.31 13.74
C PHE A 106 23.49 31.37 12.92
N PRO A 107 24.84 31.46 12.95
CA PRO A 107 25.56 32.52 12.23
C PRO A 107 25.46 32.43 10.70
N THR A 108 25.22 31.24 10.16
CA THR A 108 25.28 30.97 8.71
C THR A 108 23.90 30.82 8.08
N GLN A 109 22.93 30.29 8.84
CA GLN A 109 21.60 29.99 8.35
C GLN A 109 20.50 30.63 9.21
N GLY A 110 20.80 31.29 10.32
CA GLY A 110 19.79 31.86 11.22
C GLY A 110 18.95 30.81 11.94
N LEU A 111 19.40 29.55 12.00
CA LEU A 111 18.74 28.45 12.71
C LEU A 111 19.16 28.42 14.18
N LEU A 112 18.20 28.34 15.09
CA LEU A 112 18.41 28.42 16.52
C LEU A 112 17.44 27.52 17.28
N ASP A 113 17.98 26.57 18.03
CA ASP A 113 17.18 25.65 18.83
C ASP A 113 17.24 26.08 20.31
N VAL A 114 16.07 26.32 20.91
CA VAL A 114 15.95 26.78 22.30
C VAL A 114 14.94 25.97 23.10
N GLU A 115 15.30 25.63 24.33
CA GLU A 115 14.36 25.16 25.33
C GLU A 115 13.70 26.37 26.01
N VAL A 116 12.39 26.49 25.86
CA VAL A 116 11.58 27.47 26.59
C VAL A 116 10.92 26.77 27.75
N THR A 117 11.15 27.27 28.96
CA THR A 117 10.56 26.76 30.20
C THR A 117 9.63 27.79 30.80
N LEU A 118 8.39 27.37 31.06
CA LEU A 118 7.40 28.12 31.81
C LEU A 118 7.34 27.59 33.24
N VAL A 119 7.36 28.48 34.22
CA VAL A 119 7.12 28.17 35.64
C VAL A 119 5.80 28.82 36.02
N HIS A 120 4.92 28.06 36.67
CA HIS A 120 3.60 28.58 37.01
C HIS A 120 3.72 29.81 37.93
N PRO A 121 3.03 30.93 37.63
CA PRO A 121 3.28 32.20 38.31
C PRO A 121 2.70 32.27 39.74
N PHE A 122 1.77 31.38 40.10
CA PHE A 122 1.03 31.41 41.36
C PHE A 122 1.28 30.17 42.25
N PRO A 123 2.45 29.99 42.86
CA PRO A 123 2.78 28.78 43.61
C PRO A 123 1.84 28.56 44.81
N GLY A 124 1.22 27.40 44.87
CA GLY A 124 0.35 26.98 45.98
C GLY A 124 -1.09 27.53 45.92
N LEU A 125 -1.46 28.30 44.88
CA LEU A 125 -2.81 28.83 44.69
C LEU A 125 -3.56 28.01 43.65
N ASN A 126 -3.90 26.76 43.99
CA ASN A 126 -4.42 25.76 43.05
C ASN A 126 -5.67 26.18 42.27
N GLN A 127 -6.44 27.15 42.74
CA GLN A 127 -7.56 27.72 41.97
C GLN A 127 -7.13 28.38 40.64
N PHE A 128 -5.84 28.71 40.48
CA PHE A 128 -5.28 29.30 39.27
C PHE A 128 -4.55 28.31 38.37
N THR A 129 -4.75 27.00 38.55
CA THR A 129 -4.29 25.99 37.57
C THR A 129 -4.82 26.34 36.19
N GLY A 130 -3.93 26.50 35.20
CA GLY A 130 -4.31 26.76 33.81
C GLY A 130 -4.47 25.49 32.98
N PHE A 131 -5.21 25.57 31.89
CA PHE A 131 -5.44 24.48 30.95
C PHE A 131 -5.06 24.90 29.52
N ASP A 132 -4.74 23.92 28.68
CA ASP A 132 -4.35 24.10 27.26
C ASP A 132 -3.33 25.23 27.05
N VAL A 133 -2.26 25.23 27.84
CA VAL A 133 -1.30 26.31 27.85
C VAL A 133 -0.44 26.26 26.59
N VAL A 134 -0.42 27.35 25.82
CA VAL A 134 0.42 27.44 24.62
C VAL A 134 1.36 28.64 24.67
N GLY A 135 2.61 28.43 24.24
CA GLY A 135 3.60 29.49 24.05
C GLY A 135 3.72 29.84 22.57
N VAL A 136 3.21 31.02 22.20
CA VAL A 136 3.11 31.51 20.81
C VAL A 136 4.34 32.30 20.42
N PHE A 137 4.93 31.98 19.27
CA PHE A 137 6.05 32.71 18.67
C PHE A 137 5.53 33.73 17.64
N ILE A 138 5.63 35.02 17.96
CA ILE A 138 5.08 36.11 17.14
C ILE A 138 6.17 36.72 16.26
N HIS A 139 5.88 36.85 14.97
CA HIS A 139 6.81 37.32 13.94
C HIS A 139 6.12 38.21 12.89
N HIS A 140 6.82 38.53 11.81
CA HIS A 140 6.24 39.17 10.64
C HIS A 140 5.69 38.13 9.67
N GLY A 141 4.54 38.40 9.06
CA GLY A 141 4.02 37.60 7.95
C GLY A 141 4.59 38.05 6.61
N ASP A 142 4.56 37.15 5.63
CA ASP A 142 4.89 37.37 4.23
C ASP A 142 3.91 36.70 3.26
N HIS A 143 2.95 35.89 3.76
CA HIS A 143 1.91 35.24 2.97
C HIS A 143 0.52 35.53 3.52
N LEU A 144 -0.42 35.84 2.62
CA LEU A 144 -1.84 35.97 2.92
C LEU A 144 -2.54 34.63 2.69
N SER A 145 -3.51 34.29 3.56
CA SER A 145 -4.43 33.19 3.30
C SER A 145 -5.32 33.52 2.09
N LYS A 146 -5.57 32.50 1.27
CA LYS A 146 -6.49 32.49 0.14
C LYS A 146 -7.95 32.36 0.61
N TYR A 147 -8.19 31.81 1.79
CA TYR A 147 -9.52 31.66 2.40
C TYR A 147 -9.93 32.90 3.20
N ASP A 148 -9.11 33.35 4.16
CA ASP A 148 -9.38 34.54 4.98
C ASP A 148 -8.29 35.60 4.77
N SER A 149 -8.65 36.70 4.09
CA SER A 149 -7.72 37.79 3.78
C SER A 149 -7.14 38.53 4.99
N ASN A 150 -7.67 38.31 6.21
CA ASN A 150 -7.12 38.86 7.45
C ASN A 150 -6.00 37.99 8.05
N ILE A 151 -5.83 36.77 7.54
CA ILE A 151 -4.78 35.85 7.98
C ILE A 151 -3.49 36.12 7.21
N PHE A 152 -2.45 36.50 7.95
CA PHE A 152 -1.11 36.79 7.45
C PHE A 152 -0.07 36.01 8.27
N TYR A 153 0.75 35.19 7.61
CA TYR A 153 1.67 34.23 8.24
C TYR A 153 3.02 34.15 7.50
N SER A 154 3.98 33.40 8.06
CA SER A 154 5.32 33.20 7.48
C SER A 154 5.42 31.93 6.64
N ARG A 155 6.02 31.97 5.43
CA ARG A 155 6.49 30.74 4.74
C ARG A 155 7.90 30.84 4.17
N THR A 156 8.34 32.01 3.70
CA THR A 156 9.69 32.09 3.14
C THR A 156 10.77 32.15 4.24
N ASN A 157 12.03 32.08 3.80
CA ASN A 157 13.19 32.35 4.65
C ASN A 157 13.45 33.86 4.87
N GLU A 158 12.59 34.75 4.37
CA GLU A 158 12.72 36.22 4.49
C GLU A 158 12.13 36.77 5.78
N VAL A 159 11.34 35.97 6.50
CA VAL A 159 10.77 36.30 7.81
C VAL A 159 11.09 35.21 8.84
N ALA A 160 10.94 35.55 10.13
CA ALA A 160 11.18 34.58 11.19
C ALA A 160 10.05 33.53 11.25
N ARG A 161 10.36 32.29 11.61
CA ARG A 161 9.39 31.19 11.69
C ARG A 161 9.76 30.16 12.76
N LEU A 162 8.73 29.52 13.33
CA LEU A 162 8.84 28.32 14.15
C LEU A 162 8.75 27.10 13.23
N LEU A 163 9.79 26.25 13.24
CA LEU A 163 9.92 25.11 12.32
C LEU A 163 9.27 23.82 12.84
N ASN A 164 8.98 23.76 14.14
CA ASN A 164 8.36 22.60 14.79
C ASN A 164 7.11 23.00 15.61
N PRO A 165 6.17 23.78 15.06
CA PRO A 165 4.97 24.18 15.78
C PRO A 165 4.12 22.96 16.13
N ASP A 166 3.47 22.98 17.30
CA ASP A 166 2.42 22.01 17.66
C ASP A 166 1.07 22.41 17.02
N GLY A 167 0.96 23.64 16.55
CA GLY A 167 -0.17 24.21 15.84
C GLY A 167 0.04 25.71 15.62
N TYR A 168 -0.94 26.37 15.03
CA TYR A 168 -0.96 27.82 14.81
C TYR A 168 -2.23 28.43 15.38
N THR A 169 -2.13 29.67 15.84
CA THR A 169 -3.24 30.39 16.45
C THR A 169 -3.26 31.87 16.05
N ARG A 170 -4.46 32.45 15.97
CA ARG A 170 -4.66 33.89 15.83
C ARG A 170 -4.69 34.62 17.17
N TRP A 171 -4.97 33.90 18.26
CA TRP A 171 -5.15 34.50 19.58
C TRP A 171 -3.97 35.37 19.99
N PHE A 172 -4.29 36.58 20.47
CA PHE A 172 -3.36 37.56 21.04
C PHE A 172 -2.22 38.02 20.12
N ASN A 173 -2.43 38.00 18.80
CA ASN A 173 -1.54 38.76 17.91
C ASN A 173 -1.75 40.29 18.10
N PRO A 174 -0.70 41.11 17.89
CA PRO A 174 -0.75 42.55 18.16
C PRO A 174 -1.70 43.35 17.26
N ASN A 175 -2.07 42.83 16.08
CA ASN A 175 -2.92 43.56 15.14
C ASN A 175 -4.39 43.43 15.50
N GLU A 176 -4.80 42.22 15.88
CA GLU A 176 -6.20 41.92 16.18
C GLU A 176 -6.55 42.09 17.67
N PHE A 177 -5.55 42.04 18.56
CA PHE A 177 -5.72 42.19 20.01
C PHE A 177 -4.87 43.36 20.57
N PRO A 178 -5.03 44.61 20.10
CA PRO A 178 -4.08 45.70 20.33
C PRO A 178 -4.05 46.26 21.76
N ASN A 179 -5.02 45.93 22.60
CA ASN A 179 -5.15 46.52 23.94
C ASN A 179 -4.30 45.74 24.97
N PRO A 180 -3.21 46.33 25.50
CA PRO A 180 -2.32 45.62 26.41
C PRO A 180 -2.98 45.43 27.77
N LYS A 181 -3.19 44.16 28.18
CA LYS A 181 -3.67 43.65 29.48
C LYS A 181 -3.83 42.12 29.36
N LEU A 182 -4.48 41.50 30.35
CA LEU A 182 -4.84 40.07 30.36
C LEU A 182 -5.64 39.63 29.13
N PHE A 183 -6.52 40.50 28.62
CA PHE A 183 -7.47 40.23 27.53
C PHE A 183 -7.00 40.81 26.19
N GLY A 184 -5.70 41.05 26.03
CA GLY A 184 -5.14 41.48 24.76
C GLY A 184 -3.64 41.26 24.71
N PHE A 185 -3.00 41.81 23.69
CA PHE A 185 -1.58 41.60 23.49
C PHE A 185 -0.74 42.48 24.43
N THR A 186 -0.04 41.83 25.35
CA THR A 186 0.98 42.48 26.19
C THR A 186 2.38 42.17 25.64
N PRO A 187 3.16 43.18 25.19
CA PRO A 187 4.53 42.95 24.73
C PRO A 187 5.38 42.28 25.80
N GLY A 188 5.98 41.14 25.47
CA GLY A 188 6.85 40.44 26.39
C GLY A 188 8.20 41.12 26.58
N ALA A 189 8.76 41.06 27.79
CA ALA A 189 10.02 41.71 28.16
C ALA A 189 11.26 41.10 27.49
N LEU A 190 11.18 39.82 27.09
CA LEU A 190 12.24 39.13 26.35
C LEU A 190 12.14 39.29 24.83
N GLY A 191 11.05 39.87 24.32
CA GLY A 191 10.84 40.10 22.89
C GLY A 191 11.37 41.47 22.44
N THR A 192 11.38 41.68 21.13
CA THR A 192 11.81 42.94 20.53
C THR A 192 10.79 44.03 20.80
N GLN A 193 11.24 45.11 21.44
CA GLN A 193 10.40 46.24 21.83
C GLN A 193 10.21 47.23 20.67
N ASN A 194 9.08 47.93 20.66
CA ASN A 194 8.76 49.00 19.69
C ASN A 194 8.71 48.55 18.22
N VAL A 195 8.44 47.27 17.96
CA VAL A 195 8.22 46.72 16.62
C VAL A 195 6.73 46.40 16.45
N LYS A 196 6.18 46.73 15.28
CA LYS A 196 4.82 46.35 14.88
C LYS A 196 4.88 45.06 14.08
N PHE A 197 4.52 43.95 14.71
CA PHE A 197 4.49 42.64 14.05
C PHE A 197 3.26 42.53 13.15
N SER A 198 3.45 42.03 11.94
CA SER A 198 2.40 41.96 10.92
C SER A 198 1.64 40.64 10.92
N ALA A 199 2.23 39.54 11.42
CA ALA A 199 1.56 38.24 11.39
C ALA A 199 0.34 38.22 12.31
N THR A 200 -0.79 37.77 11.76
CA THR A 200 -2.02 37.51 12.53
C THR A 200 -2.13 36.04 12.90
N LEU A 201 -1.54 35.12 12.12
CA LEU A 201 -1.47 33.69 12.43
C LEU A 201 -0.04 33.30 12.80
N ASN A 202 0.15 32.74 14.00
CA ASN A 202 1.47 32.50 14.59
C ASN A 202 1.58 31.07 15.12
N GLY A 203 2.75 30.44 14.95
CA GLY A 203 3.02 29.09 15.44
C GLY A 203 3.22 29.05 16.95
N TYR A 204 2.76 27.98 17.61
CA TYR A 204 2.90 27.79 19.05
C TYR A 204 3.49 26.42 19.42
N LYS A 205 3.95 26.29 20.68
CA LYS A 205 4.20 25.00 21.34
C LYS A 205 3.24 24.82 22.51
N TYR A 206 2.76 23.59 22.67
CA TYR A 206 1.79 23.21 23.69
C TYR A 206 2.52 22.76 24.97
N PHE A 207 2.02 23.18 26.13
CA PHE A 207 2.61 22.93 27.46
C PHE A 207 1.58 22.22 28.35
N ALA A 208 1.98 21.11 28.94
CA ALA A 208 1.19 20.37 29.92
C ALA A 208 2.10 19.68 30.92
N ASP A 209 1.58 19.40 32.12
CA ASP A 209 2.33 18.69 33.15
C ASP A 209 2.69 17.27 32.69
N GLY A 210 3.99 16.96 32.67
CA GLY A 210 4.51 15.67 32.21
C GLY A 210 4.83 15.60 30.71
N LEU A 211 4.47 16.61 29.92
CA LEU A 211 4.87 16.73 28.53
C LEU A 211 6.32 17.25 28.45
N THR A 212 7.25 16.40 28.03
CA THR A 212 8.67 16.75 28.00
C THR A 212 9.05 17.65 26.81
N ALA A 213 10.29 18.16 26.81
CA ALA A 213 10.76 19.12 25.83
C ALA A 213 10.68 18.65 24.37
N ASN A 214 10.90 17.35 24.14
CA ASN A 214 10.95 16.73 22.81
C ASN A 214 9.81 15.74 22.57
N ALA A 215 8.89 15.58 23.55
CA ALA A 215 7.78 14.64 23.40
C ALA A 215 6.82 15.12 22.31
N ASP A 216 6.38 14.17 21.50
CA ASP A 216 5.27 14.38 20.58
C ASP A 216 3.96 14.54 21.37
N VAL A 217 3.10 15.46 20.93
CA VAL A 217 1.84 15.76 21.63
C VAL A 217 0.80 14.66 21.37
N VAL A 218 0.77 14.05 20.18
CA VAL A 218 -0.17 12.93 19.91
C VAL A 218 0.15 11.73 20.78
N ASP A 219 1.43 11.36 20.90
CA ASP A 219 1.86 10.25 21.78
C ASP A 219 1.50 10.52 23.25
N PHE A 220 1.61 11.79 23.68
CA PHE A 220 1.23 12.20 25.02
C PHE A 220 -0.29 12.09 25.26
N LEU A 221 -1.10 12.49 24.27
CA LEU A 221 -2.56 12.45 24.33
C LEU A 221 -3.13 11.04 24.17
N HIS A 222 -2.43 10.12 23.49
CA HIS A 222 -2.82 8.70 23.42
C HIS A 222 -2.70 7.96 24.76
N ASN A 223 -2.10 8.56 25.79
CA ASN A 223 -2.10 8.02 27.14
C ASN A 223 -3.35 8.49 27.93
N PRO A 224 -4.26 7.56 28.31
CA PRO A 224 -5.50 7.93 29.01
C PRO A 224 -5.28 8.69 30.32
N SER A 225 -4.20 8.39 31.06
CA SER A 225 -3.87 9.09 32.31
C SER A 225 -3.47 10.55 32.11
N ASN A 226 -3.07 10.94 30.89
CA ASN A 226 -2.80 12.33 30.56
C ASN A 226 -4.09 13.06 30.13
N ILE A 227 -4.99 12.38 29.40
CA ILE A 227 -6.34 12.87 29.09
C ILE A 227 -7.11 13.17 30.38
N GLU A 228 -7.07 12.27 31.37
CA GLU A 228 -7.72 12.47 32.68
C GLU A 228 -7.21 13.72 33.42
N LYS A 229 -5.97 14.15 33.16
CA LYS A 229 -5.39 15.38 33.70
C LYS A 229 -5.72 16.62 32.88
N ARG A 230 -6.44 16.49 31.76
CA ARG A 230 -6.94 17.61 30.94
C ARG A 230 -5.86 18.60 30.51
N CYS A 231 -4.64 18.12 30.29
CA CYS A 231 -3.48 18.96 29.93
C CYS A 231 -3.24 20.15 30.88
N LEU A 232 -3.51 19.97 32.18
CA LEU A 232 -3.35 21.03 33.16
C LEU A 232 -1.89 21.49 33.34
N PHE A 233 -1.72 22.75 33.70
CA PHE A 233 -0.48 23.36 34.17
C PHE A 233 -0.60 23.65 35.66
N SER A 234 -0.09 22.75 36.50
CA SER A 234 -0.28 22.88 37.95
C SER A 234 0.57 24.00 38.56
N THR A 235 0.13 24.51 39.71
CA THR A 235 0.77 25.67 40.35
C THR A 235 2.19 25.45 40.84
N THR A 236 2.61 24.19 40.95
CA THR A 236 3.97 23.79 41.32
C THR A 236 4.82 23.37 40.12
N ALA A 237 4.23 23.30 38.93
CA ALA A 237 4.90 22.77 37.76
C ALA A 237 5.83 23.78 37.09
N SER A 238 6.79 23.20 36.38
CA SER A 238 7.63 23.88 35.41
C SER A 238 7.72 23.00 34.18
N ASN A 239 7.19 23.49 33.06
CA ASN A 239 7.07 22.74 31.81
C ASN A 239 8.00 23.34 30.76
N THR A 240 8.71 22.48 30.03
CA THR A 240 9.74 22.87 29.05
C THR A 240 9.39 22.31 27.68
N ARG A 241 9.56 23.11 26.62
CA ARG A 241 9.36 22.71 25.21
C ARG A 241 10.53 23.17 24.34
N LEU A 242 10.91 22.35 23.36
CA LEU A 242 11.91 22.70 22.36
C LEU A 242 11.29 23.51 21.22
N TYR A 243 11.87 24.66 20.93
CA TYR A 243 11.56 25.53 19.80
C TYR A 243 12.71 25.49 18.80
N LYS A 244 12.42 25.13 17.55
CA LYS A 244 13.34 25.21 16.42
C LYS A 244 13.01 26.47 15.64
N LEU A 245 13.82 27.50 15.79
CA LEU A 245 13.56 28.82 15.24
C LEU A 245 14.43 29.07 14.00
N LYS A 246 13.84 29.71 12.99
CA LYS A 246 14.56 30.24 11.83
C LYS A 246 14.36 31.74 11.79
N PHE A 247 15.47 32.48 11.76
CA PHE A 247 15.49 33.93 11.54
C PHE A 247 16.01 34.26 10.14
N PRO A 248 15.53 35.36 9.54
CA PRO A 248 15.98 35.77 8.22
C PRO A 248 17.41 36.33 8.27
N MET A 249 18.13 36.16 7.16
CA MET A 249 19.52 36.61 7.02
C MET A 249 19.57 37.97 6.32
N ILE A 250 19.88 39.04 7.05
CA ILE A 250 20.03 40.38 6.48
C ILE A 250 21.52 40.70 6.37
N SER A 251 22.01 40.92 5.15
CA SER A 251 23.44 41.15 4.88
C SER A 251 24.35 40.05 5.47
N SER A 252 23.94 38.78 5.36
CA SER A 252 24.62 37.61 5.92
C SER A 252 24.70 37.55 7.46
N VAL A 253 23.84 38.28 8.17
CA VAL A 253 23.71 38.23 9.63
C VAL A 253 22.25 37.89 9.99
N PRO A 254 21.99 37.00 10.97
CA PRO A 254 20.63 36.72 11.42
C PRO A 254 19.96 37.95 12.03
N SER A 255 18.75 38.27 11.59
CA SER A 255 17.92 39.33 12.17
C SER A 255 16.98 38.77 13.22
N VAL A 256 17.33 38.93 14.49
CA VAL A 256 16.54 38.45 15.62
C VAL A 256 15.47 39.49 16.00
N THR A 257 14.34 39.43 15.31
CA THR A 257 13.16 40.25 15.59
C THR A 257 11.98 39.34 15.84
N PHE A 258 11.45 39.32 17.07
CA PHE A 258 10.32 38.48 17.45
C PHE A 258 9.60 39.04 18.68
N GLN A 259 8.41 38.52 18.95
CA GLN A 259 7.71 38.69 20.20
C GLN A 259 7.01 37.37 20.57
N TYR A 260 6.32 37.31 21.69
CA TYR A 260 5.61 36.10 22.08
C TYR A 260 4.39 36.42 22.93
N ALA A 261 3.52 35.42 23.06
CA ALA A 261 2.43 35.39 24.01
C ALA A 261 2.39 34.02 24.69
N VAL A 262 1.89 33.97 25.92
CA VAL A 262 1.52 32.71 26.57
C VAL A 262 0.03 32.77 26.85
N ILE A 263 -0.67 31.77 26.33
CA ILE A 263 -2.13 31.66 26.37
C ILE A 263 -2.48 30.53 27.32
N ALA A 264 -3.50 30.73 28.13
CA ALA A 264 -4.10 29.68 28.95
C ALA A 264 -5.62 29.82 28.93
N ASN A 265 -6.31 28.69 28.92
CA ASN A 265 -7.74 28.59 29.19
C ASN A 265 -7.98 28.38 30.68
N TRP A 266 -9.06 28.95 31.20
CA TRP A 266 -9.36 28.91 32.62
C TRP A 266 -10.82 29.27 32.90
N GLU A 267 -11.44 28.49 33.80
CA GLU A 267 -12.70 28.82 34.45
C GLU A 267 -12.56 28.75 35.98
N PRO A 268 -13.42 29.45 36.75
CA PRO A 268 -13.42 29.30 38.20
C PRO A 268 -13.80 27.87 38.59
N PRO A 269 -13.03 27.20 39.48
CA PRO A 269 -13.41 25.89 39.97
C PRO A 269 -14.66 25.96 40.84
N ALA A 270 -15.43 24.87 40.86
CA ALA A 270 -16.61 24.72 41.70
C ALA A 270 -16.30 24.90 43.20
N ASN A 271 -15.09 24.54 43.63
CA ASN A 271 -14.60 24.67 45.00
C ASN A 271 -13.38 25.60 45.07
N VAL A 272 -13.37 26.52 46.04
CA VAL A 272 -12.23 27.41 46.32
C VAL A 272 -11.87 27.32 47.82
N PRO A 273 -10.73 26.70 48.20
CA PRO A 273 -9.74 26.06 47.34
C PRO A 273 -10.26 24.75 46.71
N PRO A 274 -9.71 24.34 45.55
CA PRO A 274 -10.10 23.10 44.89
C PRO A 274 -9.66 21.87 45.72
N LEU A 275 -10.55 20.88 45.78
CA LEU A 275 -10.42 19.59 46.45
C LEU A 275 -10.08 18.46 45.48
N ASN A 276 -10.55 18.54 44.24
CA ASN A 276 -10.29 17.57 43.16
C ASN A 276 -9.69 18.28 41.94
N ILE A 277 -8.46 17.94 41.57
CA ILE A 277 -7.74 18.57 40.45
C ILE A 277 -7.50 17.52 39.36
N PRO A 278 -8.00 17.68 38.12
CA PRO A 278 -8.75 18.83 37.60
C PRO A 278 -10.29 18.76 37.76
N GLY A 279 -10.83 17.76 38.46
CA GLY A 279 -12.27 17.49 38.46
C GLY A 279 -13.19 18.57 39.05
N ASP A 280 -12.67 19.55 39.79
CA ASP A 280 -13.44 20.71 40.26
C ASP A 280 -13.63 21.79 39.19
N TRP A 281 -12.94 21.70 38.05
CA TRP A 281 -13.10 22.63 36.93
C TRP A 281 -14.15 22.11 35.95
N PRO A 282 -15.01 22.99 35.43
CA PRO A 282 -15.96 22.63 34.37
C PRO A 282 -15.19 22.34 33.06
N ILE A 283 -15.80 21.70 32.05
CA ILE A 283 -15.08 21.31 30.82
C ILE A 283 -14.61 22.54 30.04
N GLU A 284 -15.39 23.60 30.12
CA GLU A 284 -15.20 24.94 29.57
C GLU A 284 -13.91 25.63 30.08
N ALA A 285 -13.27 25.09 31.12
CA ALA A 285 -11.92 25.50 31.51
C ALA A 285 -10.85 25.12 30.47
N ASN A 286 -11.14 24.19 29.56
CA ASN A 286 -10.30 23.82 28.43
C ASN A 286 -10.61 24.67 27.18
N ALA A 287 -9.78 24.51 26.15
CA ALA A 287 -10.03 25.04 24.81
C ALA A 287 -11.39 24.57 24.28
N ARG A 288 -12.12 25.50 23.67
CA ARG A 288 -13.44 25.23 23.07
C ARG A 288 -13.32 24.76 21.63
N GLU A 289 -12.34 25.31 20.92
CA GLU A 289 -11.97 24.85 19.60
C GLU A 289 -11.14 23.55 19.66
N PRO A 290 -11.14 22.76 18.57
CA PRO A 290 -10.25 21.62 18.48
C PRO A 290 -8.81 22.04 18.75
N PHE A 291 -8.18 21.47 19.77
CA PHE A 291 -6.94 22.02 20.33
C PHE A 291 -5.69 21.37 19.76
N TYR A 292 -5.81 20.22 19.10
CA TYR A 292 -4.69 19.53 18.48
C TYR A 292 -5.12 18.69 17.26
N LEU A 293 -4.22 18.58 16.27
CA LEU A 293 -4.41 17.78 15.07
C LEU A 293 -3.08 17.09 14.72
N ASP A 294 -3.11 15.76 14.57
CA ASP A 294 -2.03 14.98 13.96
C ASP A 294 -2.36 14.72 12.49
N VAL A 295 -1.50 15.13 11.55
CA VAL A 295 -1.70 14.89 10.12
C VAL A 295 -0.50 14.14 9.55
N LYS A 296 -0.76 13.02 8.88
CA LYS A 296 0.24 12.17 8.24
C LYS A 296 -0.10 11.93 6.77
N ASN A 297 0.92 11.94 5.92
CA ASN A 297 0.78 11.50 4.53
C ASN A 297 0.37 10.02 4.50
N ASN A 298 -0.67 9.70 3.72
CA ASN A 298 -1.24 8.36 3.57
C ASN A 298 -1.24 7.91 2.11
N GLY A 299 -0.06 7.94 1.47
CA GLY A 299 0.08 7.56 0.06
C GLY A 299 -0.38 8.63 -0.93
N SER A 300 -0.13 9.92 -0.61
CA SER A 300 -0.31 11.01 -1.58
C SER A 300 0.61 10.86 -2.79
N GLN A 301 0.12 11.28 -3.95
CA GLN A 301 0.76 11.08 -5.26
C GLN A 301 0.81 12.40 -6.04
N LEU A 302 1.45 13.44 -5.46
CA LEU A 302 1.65 14.71 -6.16
C LEU A 302 2.84 14.62 -7.11
N PHE A 303 2.73 15.23 -8.29
CA PHE A 303 3.80 15.28 -9.28
C PHE A 303 3.97 16.65 -9.89
N TYR A 304 5.17 16.91 -10.41
CA TYR A 304 5.48 18.06 -11.26
C TYR A 304 6.49 17.67 -12.33
N SER A 305 6.07 17.66 -13.59
CA SER A 305 6.92 17.31 -14.72
C SER A 305 6.61 18.17 -15.95
N ASN A 306 7.65 18.58 -16.68
CA ASN A 306 7.53 19.36 -17.91
C ASN A 306 6.65 20.63 -17.81
N GLY A 307 6.63 21.29 -16.65
CA GLY A 307 5.84 22.51 -16.43
C GLY A 307 4.36 22.26 -16.11
N SER A 308 3.96 21.01 -15.87
CA SER A 308 2.62 20.62 -15.45
C SER A 308 2.70 19.87 -14.12
N GLY A 309 1.88 20.29 -13.16
CA GLY A 309 1.70 19.60 -11.89
C GLY A 309 0.30 19.01 -11.78
N GLY A 310 0.18 17.96 -10.97
CA GLY A 310 -1.11 17.33 -10.67
C GLY A 310 -0.96 16.28 -9.57
N GLY A 311 -2.01 15.51 -9.36
CA GLY A 311 -1.98 14.35 -8.46
C GLY A 311 -3.15 14.32 -7.48
N VAL A 312 -3.07 13.37 -6.57
CA VAL A 312 -4.03 13.18 -5.48
C VAL A 312 -3.32 13.34 -4.13
N VAL A 313 -3.97 14.00 -3.19
CA VAL A 313 -3.53 14.10 -1.81
C VAL A 313 -4.35 13.14 -0.98
N ARG A 314 -3.67 12.30 -0.20
CA ARG A 314 -4.24 11.36 0.77
C ARG A 314 -3.57 11.59 2.11
N ILE A 315 -4.36 11.89 3.13
CA ILE A 315 -3.87 12.09 4.50
C ILE A 315 -4.67 11.28 5.49
N ARG A 316 -4.02 10.87 6.57
CA ARG A 316 -4.65 10.41 7.81
C ARG A 316 -4.54 11.54 8.82
N ALA A 317 -5.68 12.04 9.29
CA ALA A 317 -5.76 13.13 10.25
C ALA A 317 -6.47 12.67 11.54
N GLU A 318 -5.89 12.95 12.71
CA GLU A 318 -6.53 12.71 14.00
C GLU A 318 -6.76 14.02 14.73
N LEU A 319 -8.04 14.37 14.94
CA LEU A 319 -8.47 15.63 15.52
C LEU A 319 -8.85 15.43 16.99
N PHE A 320 -8.34 16.29 17.87
CA PHE A 320 -8.58 16.26 19.30
C PHE A 320 -9.43 17.45 19.75
N ASP A 321 -10.49 17.16 20.49
CA ASP A 321 -11.41 18.14 21.05
C ASP A 321 -11.99 17.64 22.38
N TRP A 322 -11.96 18.49 23.41
CA TRP A 322 -12.43 18.14 24.74
C TRP A 322 -13.95 17.94 24.83
N ASN A 323 -14.73 18.67 24.04
CA ASN A 323 -16.20 18.64 24.04
C ASN A 323 -16.75 17.42 23.30
N SER A 324 -15.99 16.85 22.37
CA SER A 324 -16.38 15.67 21.59
C SER A 324 -16.86 14.48 22.43
N GLN A 325 -16.31 14.29 23.63
CA GLN A 325 -16.70 13.20 24.54
C GLN A 325 -18.10 13.38 25.15
N PHE A 326 -18.63 14.60 25.14
CA PHE A 326 -19.95 14.97 25.66
C PHE A 326 -20.98 15.22 24.57
N ASN A 327 -20.53 15.30 23.31
CA ASN A 327 -21.37 15.51 22.15
C ASN A 327 -21.88 14.18 21.57
N PRO A 328 -23.20 13.99 21.41
CA PRO A 328 -23.75 12.80 20.77
C PRO A 328 -23.26 12.56 19.34
N GLU A 329 -22.86 13.61 18.62
CA GLU A 329 -22.28 13.55 17.27
C GLU A 329 -20.76 13.31 17.29
N GLY A 330 -20.16 13.19 18.48
CA GLY A 330 -18.72 13.08 18.65
C GLY A 330 -17.98 14.28 18.05
N ILE A 331 -16.79 14.02 17.48
CA ILE A 331 -15.96 15.07 16.88
C ILE A 331 -16.60 15.76 15.68
N LEU A 332 -17.47 15.07 14.92
CA LEU A 332 -18.17 15.67 13.76
C LEU A 332 -19.11 16.77 14.21
N GLY A 333 -19.54 16.71 15.47
CA GLY A 333 -20.33 17.72 16.12
C GLY A 333 -19.52 18.90 16.68
N GLU A 334 -18.20 18.99 16.47
CA GLU A 334 -17.35 20.05 17.06
C GLU A 334 -16.79 21.05 16.04
N PHE A 335 -16.98 20.83 14.73
CA PHE A 335 -16.53 21.75 13.69
C PHE A 335 -17.60 21.97 12.61
N THR A 336 -17.57 23.12 11.95
CA THR A 336 -18.47 23.44 10.83
C THR A 336 -17.81 23.20 9.47
N SER A 337 -16.50 23.44 9.37
CA SER A 337 -15.78 23.21 8.10
C SER A 337 -14.30 22.96 8.31
N VAL A 338 -13.73 22.16 7.40
CA VAL A 338 -12.30 21.97 7.22
C VAL A 338 -11.92 22.61 5.88
N ILE A 339 -11.07 23.64 5.92
CA ILE A 339 -10.58 24.32 4.74
C ILE A 339 -9.14 23.91 4.48
N VAL A 340 -8.83 23.56 3.23
CA VAL A 340 -7.48 23.21 2.79
C VAL A 340 -7.03 24.21 1.74
N GLU A 341 -5.91 24.88 1.99
CA GLU A 341 -5.25 25.77 1.05
C GLU A 341 -3.74 25.52 0.99
N SER A 342 -3.08 26.00 -0.05
CA SER A 342 -1.62 25.89 -0.19
C SER A 342 -1.00 27.24 -0.57
N PRO A 343 0.12 27.66 0.06
CA PRO A 343 0.87 28.84 -0.35
C PRO A 343 1.72 28.60 -1.61
N ASN A 344 2.13 27.35 -1.90
CA ASN A 344 3.09 27.04 -2.97
C ASN A 344 2.56 26.11 -4.07
N ALA A 345 1.32 25.61 -3.96
CA ALA A 345 0.58 24.97 -5.05
C ALA A 345 -0.68 25.75 -5.43
N ASP A 346 -1.15 25.54 -6.67
CA ASP A 346 -2.50 25.94 -7.04
C ASP A 346 -3.48 24.87 -6.57
N VAL A 347 -4.51 25.31 -5.86
CA VAL A 347 -5.59 24.46 -5.34
C VAL A 347 -6.84 24.94 -6.05
N ALA A 348 -7.65 24.00 -6.57
CA ALA A 348 -8.88 24.31 -7.28
C ALA A 348 -9.75 25.28 -6.47
N GLY A 349 -10.18 26.38 -7.10
CA GLY A 349 -10.99 27.41 -6.41
C GLY A 349 -10.22 28.28 -5.40
N ASN A 350 -8.89 28.18 -5.34
CA ASN A 350 -7.95 28.74 -4.36
C ASN A 350 -7.90 27.99 -3.02
N TYR A 351 -8.98 27.33 -2.61
CA TYR A 351 -9.07 26.48 -1.42
C TYR A 351 -10.15 25.41 -1.63
N LEU A 352 -10.01 24.28 -0.94
CA LEU A 352 -11.03 23.25 -0.82
C LEU A 352 -11.76 23.42 0.52
N LEU A 353 -13.04 23.10 0.55
CA LEU A 353 -13.88 23.17 1.74
C LEU A 353 -14.58 21.82 1.91
N PHE A 354 -14.44 21.25 3.10
CA PHE A 354 -15.12 20.04 3.54
C PHE A 354 -16.00 20.38 4.74
N THR A 355 -17.13 19.70 4.84
CA THR A 355 -18.13 19.80 5.91
C THR A 355 -18.16 18.50 6.70
N PRO A 356 -18.77 18.45 7.91
CA PRO A 356 -18.88 17.21 8.67
C PRO A 356 -19.50 16.03 7.90
N GLU A 357 -20.41 16.31 6.95
CA GLU A 357 -21.03 15.29 6.10
C GLU A 357 -20.02 14.54 5.22
N ASP A 358 -18.94 15.19 4.82
CA ASP A 358 -17.88 14.59 3.98
C ASP A 358 -17.04 13.54 4.72
N PHE A 359 -17.15 13.46 6.05
CA PHE A 359 -16.35 12.59 6.89
C PHE A 359 -17.12 11.39 7.48
N VAL A 360 -18.46 11.35 7.36
CA VAL A 360 -19.33 10.39 8.08
C VAL A 360 -18.93 8.93 7.84
N ASP A 361 -18.56 8.59 6.60
CA ASP A 361 -18.24 7.20 6.22
C ASP A 361 -16.78 6.81 6.50
N TYR A 362 -15.90 7.79 6.77
CA TYR A 362 -14.45 7.60 6.83
C TYR A 362 -13.86 7.88 8.21
N ILE A 363 -14.69 8.27 9.18
CA ILE A 363 -14.24 8.57 10.53
C ILE A 363 -14.23 7.33 11.42
N GLN A 364 -13.13 7.15 12.16
CA GLN A 364 -12.91 6.07 13.10
C GLN A 364 -12.64 6.64 14.49
N PRO A 365 -13.09 5.97 15.58
CA PRO A 365 -12.75 6.40 16.93
C PRO A 365 -11.24 6.40 17.17
N GLY A 366 -10.72 7.47 17.80
CA GLY A 366 -9.36 7.55 18.29
C GLY A 366 -9.32 7.28 19.79
N THR A 367 -9.07 8.34 20.56
CA THR A 367 -9.16 8.35 22.03
C THR A 367 -10.58 8.74 22.48
N THR A 368 -10.79 8.92 23.79
CA THR A 368 -12.06 9.43 24.32
C THR A 368 -12.38 10.85 23.87
N ILE A 369 -11.39 11.60 23.36
CA ILE A 369 -11.51 13.00 22.93
C ILE A 369 -11.03 13.20 21.48
N SER A 370 -10.85 12.13 20.70
CA SER A 370 -10.38 12.25 19.32
C SER A 370 -11.01 11.23 18.38
N SER A 371 -11.05 11.61 17.11
CA SER A 371 -11.34 10.67 16.03
C SER A 371 -10.34 10.84 14.89
N VAL A 372 -10.15 9.76 14.14
CA VAL A 372 -9.25 9.65 13.00
C VAL A 372 -10.09 9.67 11.73
N ALA A 373 -9.74 10.50 10.76
CA ALA A 373 -10.32 10.50 9.43
C ALA A 373 -9.24 10.33 8.38
N GLU A 374 -9.55 9.61 7.31
CA GLU A 374 -8.76 9.62 6.09
C GLU A 374 -9.40 10.56 5.08
N LEU A 375 -8.62 11.49 4.55
CA LEU A 375 -9.09 12.49 3.61
C LEU A 375 -8.34 12.33 2.28
N GLU A 376 -9.10 12.19 1.20
CA GLU A 376 -8.59 12.19 -0.17
C GLU A 376 -9.13 13.42 -0.93
N PHE A 377 -8.26 14.15 -1.61
CA PHE A 377 -8.68 15.24 -2.49
C PHE A 377 -7.77 15.42 -3.71
N THR A 378 -8.38 15.93 -4.78
CA THR A 378 -7.73 16.19 -6.07
C THR A 378 -7.80 17.69 -6.40
N GLY A 379 -7.33 18.10 -7.58
CA GLY A 379 -7.32 19.51 -7.99
C GLY A 379 -6.19 20.32 -7.33
N VAL A 380 -5.09 19.66 -6.99
CA VAL A 380 -3.84 20.29 -6.56
C VAL A 380 -2.84 20.24 -7.71
N GLU A 381 -2.29 21.40 -8.05
CA GLU A 381 -1.27 21.56 -9.09
C GLU A 381 0.00 22.13 -8.45
N PRO A 382 0.98 21.25 -8.12
CA PRO A 382 2.31 21.70 -7.71
C PRO A 382 2.97 22.58 -8.77
N LYS A 383 3.80 23.55 -8.35
CA LYS A 383 4.50 24.49 -9.26
C LYS A 383 5.97 24.16 -9.48
N SER A 384 6.47 23.17 -8.77
CA SER A 384 7.87 22.76 -8.71
C SER A 384 7.94 21.33 -8.16
N THR A 385 9.13 20.76 -8.18
CA THR A 385 9.45 19.47 -7.52
C THR A 385 9.65 19.61 -6.01
N ASP A 386 9.62 20.84 -5.46
CA ASP A 386 9.63 21.06 -4.02
C ASP A 386 8.32 20.57 -3.38
N ASP A 387 8.40 20.05 -2.16
CA ASP A 387 7.24 19.60 -1.38
C ASP A 387 6.14 20.68 -1.33
N VAL A 388 4.88 20.26 -1.49
CA VAL A 388 3.73 21.15 -1.33
C VAL A 388 3.38 21.26 0.15
N GLU A 389 3.33 22.48 0.66
CA GLU A 389 2.82 22.77 1.99
C GLU A 389 1.31 23.04 1.90
N PHE A 390 0.56 22.60 2.90
CA PHE A 390 -0.87 22.87 3.01
C PHE A 390 -1.18 23.46 4.39
N LEU A 391 -2.04 24.48 4.42
CA LEU A 391 -2.68 24.98 5.63
C LEU A 391 -4.06 24.33 5.75
N LEU A 392 -4.29 23.59 6.83
CA LEU A 392 -5.66 23.27 7.26
C LEU A 392 -6.16 24.33 8.21
N THR A 393 -7.42 24.73 8.00
CA THR A 393 -8.20 25.52 8.95
C THR A 393 -9.41 24.68 9.37
N ILE A 394 -9.54 24.41 10.67
CA ILE A 394 -10.70 23.74 11.25
C ILE A 394 -11.52 24.79 11.98
N VAL A 395 -12.67 25.13 11.42
CA VAL A 395 -13.58 26.14 11.99
C VAL A 395 -14.45 25.46 13.03
N ALA A 396 -14.38 25.91 14.28
CA ALA A 396 -15.18 25.37 15.39
C ALA A 396 -16.69 25.52 15.10
N LYS A 397 -17.50 24.66 15.71
CA LYS A 397 -18.96 24.68 15.50
C LYS A 397 -19.60 25.94 16.12
N GLU A 398 -20.51 26.54 15.35
CA GLU A 398 -21.45 27.66 15.57
C GLU A 398 -21.32 28.57 16.84
N ASP A 399 -21.39 29.89 16.61
CA ASP A 399 -21.47 31.02 17.57
C ASP A 399 -20.25 31.35 18.44
N GLU A 400 -19.15 30.62 18.30
CA GLU A 400 -17.89 30.99 18.94
C GLU A 400 -17.11 31.98 18.09
N LEU A 401 -17.33 33.27 18.32
CA LEU A 401 -16.45 34.32 17.80
C LEU A 401 -15.17 34.37 18.63
N TYR A 402 -14.11 34.92 18.05
CA TYR A 402 -12.97 35.37 18.86
C TYR A 402 -13.48 36.42 19.86
N ASP A 403 -13.74 36.00 21.10
CA ASP A 403 -14.16 36.85 22.20
C ASP A 403 -13.52 36.36 23.51
N GLN A 404 -12.55 37.13 23.99
CA GLN A 404 -11.90 36.93 25.28
C GLN A 404 -12.72 37.49 26.45
N GLY A 405 -13.96 37.90 26.18
CA GLY A 405 -14.87 38.56 27.09
C GLY A 405 -14.57 40.05 27.26
N PHE A 406 -15.42 40.70 28.05
CA PHE A 406 -15.22 42.06 28.56
C PHE A 406 -15.19 43.18 27.49
N GLY A 407 -15.63 42.90 26.26
CA GLY A 407 -15.76 43.89 25.18
C GLY A 407 -14.42 44.41 24.66
N GLU A 408 -13.35 43.63 24.82
CA GLU A 408 -12.04 43.94 24.26
C GLU A 408 -12.02 43.67 22.74
N PRO A 409 -11.20 44.39 21.95
CA PRO A 409 -11.13 44.19 20.52
C PRO A 409 -10.64 42.77 20.18
N ALA A 410 -11.30 42.16 19.22
CA ALA A 410 -10.98 40.85 18.68
C ALA A 410 -11.46 40.77 17.21
N PRO A 411 -10.98 39.79 16.43
CA PRO A 411 -11.49 39.52 15.09
C PRO A 411 -13.00 39.25 15.08
N ASP A 412 -13.72 39.86 14.14
CA ASP A 412 -15.10 39.48 13.82
C ASP A 412 -15.09 38.24 12.92
N ALA A 413 -14.69 37.11 13.51
CA ALA A 413 -14.56 35.81 12.85
C ALA A 413 -14.83 34.68 13.84
N THR A 414 -15.29 33.54 13.33
CA THR A 414 -15.43 32.30 14.12
C THR A 414 -14.06 31.79 14.54
N VAL A 415 -13.96 31.28 15.77
CA VAL A 415 -12.76 30.62 16.28
C VAL A 415 -12.41 29.43 15.38
N ALA A 416 -11.13 29.28 15.10
CA ALA A 416 -10.63 28.21 14.27
C ALA A 416 -9.22 27.83 14.68
N SER A 417 -8.87 26.58 14.41
CA SER A 417 -7.55 26.01 14.66
C SER A 417 -6.83 25.71 13.36
N TYR A 418 -5.49 25.80 13.39
CA TYR A 418 -4.69 25.86 12.17
C TYR A 418 -3.46 24.95 12.26
N TRP A 419 -3.21 24.18 11.20
CA TRP A 419 -2.05 23.29 11.11
C TRP A 419 -1.46 23.25 9.71
N TYR A 420 -0.17 22.91 9.65
CA TYR A 420 0.51 22.66 8.38
C TYR A 420 0.92 21.21 8.27
N PHE A 421 0.84 20.69 7.05
CA PHE A 421 1.48 19.45 6.65
C PHE A 421 2.11 19.63 5.27
N THR A 422 3.03 18.74 4.94
CA THR A 422 3.78 18.77 3.68
C THR A 422 3.60 17.46 2.94
N ILE A 423 3.41 17.54 1.63
CA ILE A 423 3.30 16.38 0.74
C ILE A 423 4.46 16.43 -0.27
N PRO A 424 5.24 15.34 -0.39
CA PRO A 424 6.32 15.28 -1.36
C PRO A 424 5.79 15.27 -2.80
N VAL A 425 6.58 15.84 -3.72
CA VAL A 425 6.26 15.91 -5.16
C VAL A 425 7.27 15.10 -5.97
N THR A 426 6.79 14.24 -6.86
CA THR A 426 7.64 13.43 -7.75
C THR A 426 7.86 14.09 -9.11
N ASP A 427 9.03 13.92 -9.71
CA ASP A 427 9.42 14.49 -11.02
C ASP A 427 9.04 13.61 -12.23
N ASN A 428 8.59 12.37 -11.99
CA ASN A 428 8.31 11.38 -13.03
C ASN A 428 7.06 10.53 -12.71
N PRO A 429 5.83 11.06 -12.83
CA PRO A 429 4.64 10.27 -12.61
C PRO A 429 4.50 9.18 -13.69
N CYS A 430 3.96 8.01 -13.31
CA CYS A 430 3.45 7.04 -14.28
C CYS A 430 2.56 7.76 -15.30
N GLY A 431 2.89 7.67 -16.58
CA GLY A 431 1.95 8.06 -17.64
C GLY A 431 0.70 7.18 -17.57
N ASN A 432 -0.44 7.66 -18.07
CA ASN A 432 -1.61 6.80 -18.22
C ASN A 432 -1.24 5.58 -19.08
N PHE A 433 -1.44 4.40 -18.52
CA PHE A 433 -1.25 3.13 -19.20
C PHE A 433 -2.59 2.41 -19.32
N SER A 434 -2.67 1.47 -20.26
CA SER A 434 -3.86 0.66 -20.45
C SER A 434 -3.48 -0.79 -20.70
N VAL A 435 -4.27 -1.69 -20.14
CA VAL A 435 -4.34 -3.12 -20.41
C VAL A 435 -5.45 -3.29 -21.43
N THR A 436 -5.16 -4.00 -22.51
CA THR A 436 -6.08 -4.21 -23.63
C THR A 436 -6.48 -5.67 -23.81
N GLY A 437 -5.73 -6.59 -23.23
CA GLY A 437 -6.02 -8.02 -23.28
C GLY A 437 -4.91 -8.86 -22.66
N ALA A 438 -5.04 -10.17 -22.79
CA ALA A 438 -4.01 -11.15 -22.48
C ALA A 438 -4.03 -12.31 -23.47
N ILE A 439 -2.96 -13.10 -23.46
CA ILE A 439 -2.82 -14.35 -24.18
C ILE A 439 -2.44 -15.42 -23.13
N PRO A 440 -3.28 -16.45 -22.94
CA PRO A 440 -4.57 -16.67 -23.63
C PRO A 440 -5.64 -15.62 -23.23
N PRO A 441 -6.67 -15.40 -24.07
CA PRO A 441 -7.73 -14.42 -23.78
C PRO A 441 -8.68 -14.86 -22.66
N GLU A 442 -8.71 -16.16 -22.36
CA GLU A 442 -9.44 -16.79 -21.26
C GLU A 442 -8.52 -17.90 -20.72
N ALA A 443 -8.60 -18.16 -19.41
CA ALA A 443 -7.84 -19.22 -18.76
C ALA A 443 -8.74 -20.38 -18.36
N GLU A 444 -8.18 -21.56 -18.13
CA GLU A 444 -8.92 -22.70 -17.60
C GLU A 444 -8.58 -22.95 -16.12
N SER A 445 -9.60 -23.27 -15.32
CA SER A 445 -9.41 -23.62 -13.92
C SER A 445 -8.48 -24.83 -13.78
N GLY A 446 -7.43 -24.71 -12.96
CA GLY A 446 -6.46 -25.79 -12.76
C GLY A 446 -5.30 -25.84 -13.77
N MET A 447 -5.18 -24.87 -14.68
CA MET A 447 -4.00 -24.74 -15.56
C MET A 447 -2.89 -23.90 -14.93
N ILE A 448 -1.67 -24.13 -15.40
CA ILE A 448 -0.49 -23.29 -15.15
C ILE A 448 0.00 -22.82 -16.53
N TYR A 449 0.25 -21.52 -16.67
CA TYR A 449 0.78 -20.94 -17.89
C TYR A 449 2.18 -20.41 -17.61
N ASP A 450 3.20 -21.04 -18.18
CA ASP A 450 4.59 -20.61 -18.00
C ASP A 450 4.90 -19.33 -18.80
N GLU A 451 4.15 -19.08 -19.88
CA GLU A 451 4.22 -17.84 -20.65
C GLU A 451 2.83 -17.18 -20.79
N PHE A 452 2.36 -16.54 -19.71
CA PHE A 452 1.18 -15.69 -19.73
C PHE A 452 1.54 -14.28 -20.22
N THR A 453 0.98 -13.84 -21.35
CA THR A 453 1.30 -12.54 -21.94
C THR A 453 0.18 -11.54 -21.71
N VAL A 454 0.50 -10.39 -21.11
CA VAL A 454 -0.43 -9.26 -20.97
C VAL A 454 -0.14 -8.18 -22.01
N LEU A 455 -1.20 -7.72 -22.68
CA LEU A 455 -1.13 -6.74 -23.77
C LEU A 455 -1.66 -5.38 -23.31
N GLY A 456 -1.04 -4.30 -23.79
CA GLY A 456 -1.42 -2.95 -23.40
C GLY A 456 -0.67 -1.83 -24.10
N GLU A 457 -0.71 -0.65 -23.51
CA GLU A 457 0.03 0.55 -23.92
C GLU A 457 0.65 1.25 -22.70
N ASN A 458 1.86 1.78 -22.87
CA ASN A 458 2.64 2.53 -21.87
C ASN A 458 2.98 1.76 -20.58
N PHE A 459 3.19 0.45 -20.66
CA PHE A 459 3.80 -0.30 -19.56
C PHE A 459 5.24 0.20 -19.30
N GLN A 460 5.60 0.29 -18.04
CA GLN A 460 6.90 0.74 -17.57
C GLN A 460 7.53 -0.33 -16.69
N ASN A 461 8.84 -0.52 -16.85
CA ASN A 461 9.62 -1.43 -16.01
C ASN A 461 9.86 -0.80 -14.63
N GLY A 462 9.97 -1.64 -13.60
CA GLY A 462 10.42 -1.26 -12.28
C GLY A 462 9.98 -2.26 -11.20
N SER A 463 10.37 -2.01 -9.96
CA SER A 463 10.20 -2.96 -8.85
C SER A 463 8.76 -3.23 -8.45
N ASN A 464 7.82 -2.39 -8.88
CA ASN A 464 6.39 -2.52 -8.57
C ASN A 464 5.60 -3.25 -9.65
N LEU A 465 6.25 -3.65 -10.74
CA LEU A 465 5.57 -4.30 -11.87
C LEU A 465 4.99 -5.64 -11.41
N ALA A 466 3.68 -5.80 -11.52
CA ALA A 466 2.97 -7.01 -11.11
C ALA A 466 1.74 -7.27 -11.98
N VAL A 467 1.36 -8.54 -12.09
CA VAL A 467 0.16 -9.02 -12.77
C VAL A 467 -0.60 -9.90 -11.80
N ASP A 468 -1.88 -9.60 -11.55
CA ASP A 468 -2.74 -10.35 -10.64
C ASP A 468 -4.09 -10.66 -11.30
N ILE A 469 -4.70 -11.78 -10.91
CA ILE A 469 -6.13 -12.04 -11.11
C ILE A 469 -6.83 -11.77 -9.79
N VAL A 470 -7.87 -10.92 -9.82
CA VAL A 470 -8.57 -10.48 -8.61
C VAL A 470 -10.08 -10.65 -8.69
N ASP A 471 -10.69 -10.96 -7.54
CA ASP A 471 -12.14 -10.96 -7.31
C ASP A 471 -12.47 -9.82 -6.32
N GLY A 472 -12.90 -8.67 -6.85
CA GLY A 472 -13.08 -7.46 -6.07
C GLY A 472 -11.75 -6.96 -5.46
N SER A 473 -11.58 -7.11 -4.15
CA SER A 473 -10.33 -6.75 -3.46
C SER A 473 -9.34 -7.91 -3.29
N ASP A 474 -9.79 -9.14 -3.49
CA ASP A 474 -9.05 -10.34 -3.13
C ASP A 474 -8.23 -10.84 -4.33
N VAL A 475 -6.93 -11.05 -4.12
CA VAL A 475 -6.04 -11.64 -5.13
C VAL A 475 -6.22 -13.16 -5.10
N VAL A 476 -6.67 -13.73 -6.22
CA VAL A 476 -6.93 -15.18 -6.35
C VAL A 476 -5.81 -15.91 -7.08
N ALA A 477 -5.06 -15.21 -7.94
CA ALA A 477 -3.80 -15.67 -8.53
C ALA A 477 -2.86 -14.48 -8.71
N SER A 478 -1.56 -14.69 -8.53
CA SER A 478 -0.54 -13.66 -8.70
C SER A 478 0.54 -14.19 -9.64
N GLY A 479 0.99 -13.33 -10.55
CA GLY A 479 2.00 -13.66 -11.52
C GLY A 479 3.37 -13.79 -10.87
N GLU A 480 4.04 -14.89 -11.17
CA GLU A 480 5.45 -15.11 -10.82
C GLU A 480 6.33 -14.74 -12.02
N ASN A 481 7.62 -14.51 -11.77
CA ASN A 481 8.60 -14.16 -12.80
C ASN A 481 8.10 -13.07 -13.79
N VAL A 482 7.48 -12.02 -13.27
CA VAL A 482 6.90 -10.93 -14.07
C VAL A 482 8.03 -10.15 -14.77
N LEU A 483 8.06 -10.23 -16.09
CA LEU A 483 9.04 -9.61 -16.96
C LEU A 483 8.41 -8.52 -17.81
N TRP A 484 8.99 -7.32 -17.73
CA TRP A 484 8.73 -6.27 -18.70
C TRP A 484 9.44 -6.60 -20.02
N VAL A 485 8.67 -6.80 -21.09
CA VAL A 485 9.23 -7.02 -22.43
C VAL A 485 9.39 -5.66 -23.13
N ASP A 486 8.30 -4.91 -23.24
CA ASP A 486 8.29 -3.56 -23.80
C ASP A 486 7.07 -2.74 -23.31
N SER A 487 6.87 -1.55 -23.86
CA SER A 487 5.76 -0.66 -23.46
C SER A 487 4.36 -1.18 -23.76
N SER A 488 4.23 -2.32 -24.45
CA SER A 488 2.96 -2.93 -24.83
C SER A 488 2.80 -4.37 -24.34
N THR A 489 3.85 -4.95 -23.77
CA THR A 489 3.91 -6.39 -23.47
C THR A 489 4.59 -6.65 -22.13
N ILE A 490 3.90 -7.41 -21.27
CA ILE A 490 4.45 -8.00 -20.04
C ILE A 490 4.27 -9.51 -20.17
N THR A 491 5.23 -10.30 -19.73
CA THR A 491 5.09 -11.76 -19.60
C THR A 491 5.26 -12.17 -18.14
N CYS A 492 4.59 -13.23 -17.73
CA CYS A 492 4.72 -13.81 -16.40
C CYS A 492 4.31 -15.28 -16.42
N GLU A 493 4.68 -16.00 -15.37
CA GLU A 493 4.13 -17.31 -15.06
C GLU A 493 2.85 -17.10 -14.23
N LEU A 494 1.76 -17.80 -14.55
CA LEU A 494 0.51 -17.62 -13.83
C LEU A 494 -0.21 -18.95 -13.59
N SER A 495 -0.46 -19.24 -12.31
CA SER A 495 -1.12 -20.46 -11.86
C SER A 495 -2.58 -20.21 -11.53
N PHE A 496 -3.47 -20.99 -12.15
CA PHE A 496 -4.90 -21.02 -11.85
C PHE A 496 -5.28 -22.20 -10.94
N CYS A 497 -4.31 -22.77 -10.21
CA CYS A 497 -4.58 -23.83 -9.23
C CYS A 497 -5.51 -23.34 -8.12
N GLY A 498 -6.69 -23.96 -7.99
CA GLY A 498 -7.68 -23.61 -6.96
C GLY A 498 -8.51 -22.36 -7.27
N VAL A 499 -8.34 -21.75 -8.45
CA VAL A 499 -9.20 -20.66 -8.92
C VAL A 499 -10.49 -21.25 -9.50
N ASN A 500 -11.64 -20.88 -8.93
CA ASN A 500 -12.92 -21.41 -9.41
C ASN A 500 -13.31 -20.79 -10.76
N PRO A 501 -14.10 -21.48 -11.60
CA PRO A 501 -14.63 -20.91 -12.83
C PRO A 501 -15.49 -19.67 -12.56
N GLY A 502 -15.26 -18.59 -13.32
CA GLY A 502 -15.89 -17.29 -13.06
C GLY A 502 -15.32 -16.16 -13.90
N VAL A 503 -15.85 -14.96 -13.66
CA VAL A 503 -15.37 -13.71 -14.26
C VAL A 503 -14.61 -12.94 -13.19
N TYR A 504 -13.39 -12.55 -13.51
CA TYR A 504 -12.43 -11.89 -12.62
C TYR A 504 -11.89 -10.62 -13.29
N ASP A 505 -11.08 -9.86 -12.57
CA ASP A 505 -10.32 -8.75 -13.13
C ASP A 505 -8.85 -9.15 -13.29
N LEU A 506 -8.32 -9.05 -14.50
CA LEU A 506 -6.87 -9.05 -14.77
C LEU A 506 -6.32 -7.67 -14.43
N ARG A 507 -5.61 -7.55 -13.31
CA ARG A 507 -5.03 -6.31 -12.79
C ARG A 507 -3.55 -6.26 -13.08
N VAL A 508 -3.11 -5.21 -13.77
CA VAL A 508 -1.69 -4.88 -13.94
C VAL A 508 -1.33 -3.73 -13.03
N THR A 509 -0.24 -3.89 -12.28
CA THR A 509 0.42 -2.81 -11.54
C THR A 509 1.63 -2.36 -12.35
N ASN A 510 1.68 -1.07 -12.69
CA ASN A 510 2.76 -0.54 -13.52
C ASN A 510 4.07 -0.42 -12.70
N GLY A 511 5.23 -0.64 -13.32
CA GLY A 511 6.52 -0.69 -12.62
C GLY A 511 7.04 0.66 -12.08
N CYS A 512 6.37 1.75 -12.40
CA CYS A 512 6.77 3.11 -12.04
C CYS A 512 6.25 3.57 -10.67
N GLU A 513 6.69 4.77 -10.27
CA GLU A 513 6.23 5.47 -9.09
C GLU A 513 5.59 6.80 -9.48
N PRO A 514 4.45 7.19 -8.88
CA PRO A 514 3.73 6.44 -7.87
C PRO A 514 2.97 5.25 -8.47
N VAL A 515 2.87 4.14 -7.72
CA VAL A 515 2.20 2.91 -8.17
C VAL A 515 0.79 3.22 -8.71
N SER A 516 0.52 2.76 -9.93
CA SER A 516 -0.79 2.82 -10.58
C SER A 516 -1.16 1.44 -11.08
N TYR A 517 -2.45 1.12 -11.02
CA TYR A 517 -2.99 -0.14 -11.54
C TYR A 517 -4.12 0.11 -12.53
N GLN A 518 -4.33 -0.84 -13.42
CA GLN A 518 -5.46 -0.84 -14.35
C GLN A 518 -5.93 -2.29 -14.51
N SER A 519 -7.24 -2.49 -14.64
CA SER A 519 -7.83 -3.82 -14.77
C SER A 519 -8.74 -3.91 -15.99
N ILE A 520 -8.83 -5.13 -16.52
CA ILE A 520 -9.87 -5.52 -17.49
C ILE A 520 -10.55 -6.80 -17.00
N GLU A 521 -11.79 -7.01 -17.44
CA GLU A 521 -12.51 -8.26 -17.22
C GLU A 521 -11.76 -9.43 -17.88
N TYR A 522 -11.63 -10.54 -17.16
CA TYR A 522 -10.94 -11.74 -17.59
C TYR A 522 -11.71 -13.00 -17.14
N THR A 523 -11.91 -13.95 -18.05
CA THR A 523 -12.73 -15.14 -17.78
C THR A 523 -11.87 -16.35 -17.46
N VAL A 524 -12.23 -17.05 -16.39
CA VAL A 524 -11.70 -18.38 -16.07
C VAL A 524 -12.80 -19.40 -16.35
N GLY A 525 -12.57 -20.23 -17.36
CA GLY A 525 -13.45 -21.30 -17.81
C GLY A 525 -13.55 -22.47 -16.82
N PRO A 526 -14.56 -23.34 -17.01
CA PRO A 526 -14.68 -24.57 -16.23
C PRO A 526 -13.49 -25.50 -16.46
N ASP A 527 -13.17 -26.32 -15.45
CA ASP A 527 -12.33 -27.50 -15.61
C ASP A 527 -12.97 -28.45 -16.65
N PRO A 528 -12.30 -28.75 -17.78
CA PRO A 528 -12.78 -29.73 -18.75
C PRO A 528 -12.94 -31.13 -18.13
N LEU A 529 -13.73 -31.98 -18.78
CA LEU A 529 -14.14 -33.27 -18.23
C LEU A 529 -12.95 -34.18 -17.86
N LYS A 530 -12.62 -34.27 -16.56
CA LYS A 530 -11.63 -35.20 -15.96
C LYS A 530 -11.69 -36.66 -16.45
N ASN A 531 -12.84 -37.09 -16.96
CA ASN A 531 -12.99 -38.39 -17.62
C ASN A 531 -13.75 -38.21 -18.93
N ILE A 532 -13.13 -38.62 -20.02
CA ILE A 532 -13.68 -38.57 -21.37
C ILE A 532 -14.28 -39.94 -21.70
N ASP A 533 -15.60 -39.96 -21.93
CA ASP A 533 -16.30 -41.15 -22.42
C ASP A 533 -16.00 -41.35 -23.91
N LEU A 534 -15.17 -42.35 -24.21
CA LEU A 534 -14.88 -42.74 -25.58
C LEU A 534 -16.00 -43.61 -26.18
N ARG A 535 -15.82 -44.01 -27.45
CA ARG A 535 -16.76 -44.85 -28.20
C ARG A 535 -17.19 -46.09 -27.38
N PRO A 536 -18.48 -46.22 -27.01
CA PRO A 536 -18.94 -47.30 -26.15
C PRO A 536 -18.76 -48.69 -26.79
N GLY A 537 -18.24 -49.64 -26.00
CA GLY A 537 -18.25 -51.07 -26.33
C GLY A 537 -17.10 -51.59 -27.18
N ILE A 538 -16.08 -50.78 -27.46
CA ILE A 538 -14.87 -51.21 -28.18
C ILE A 538 -13.64 -50.81 -27.38
N GLN A 539 -12.71 -51.75 -27.21
CA GLN A 539 -11.49 -51.53 -26.42
C GLN A 539 -10.55 -50.54 -27.13
N ILE A 540 -9.87 -49.71 -26.34
CA ILE A 540 -8.75 -48.89 -26.80
C ILE A 540 -7.55 -49.82 -27.00
N ARG A 541 -6.81 -49.61 -28.09
CA ARG A 541 -5.55 -50.31 -28.40
C ARG A 541 -4.36 -49.39 -28.11
N ASP A 542 -4.45 -48.13 -28.52
CA ASP A 542 -3.40 -47.14 -28.28
C ASP A 542 -3.94 -45.70 -28.27
N LEU A 543 -3.17 -44.76 -27.70
CA LEU A 543 -3.47 -43.33 -27.57
C LEU A 543 -2.22 -42.53 -27.97
N GLY A 544 -2.39 -41.47 -28.74
CA GLY A 544 -1.38 -40.43 -28.93
C GLY A 544 -2.01 -39.05 -28.87
N ILE A 545 -1.29 -38.07 -28.32
CA ILE A 545 -1.73 -36.69 -28.14
C ILE A 545 -1.03 -35.78 -29.14
N ARG A 546 -1.78 -34.84 -29.69
CA ARG A 546 -1.22 -33.78 -30.51
C ARG A 546 -0.69 -32.66 -29.64
N GLU A 547 0.63 -32.58 -29.50
CA GLU A 547 1.35 -31.66 -28.60
C GLU A 547 1.02 -30.16 -28.75
N THR A 548 0.46 -29.72 -29.87
CA THR A 548 0.11 -28.29 -30.03
C THR A 548 -1.30 -27.95 -29.60
N THR A 549 -2.17 -28.95 -29.43
CA THR A 549 -3.61 -28.73 -29.24
C THR A 549 -4.25 -29.68 -28.22
N GLY A 550 -3.50 -30.57 -27.58
CA GLY A 550 -4.03 -31.59 -26.66
C GLY A 550 -5.02 -32.58 -27.26
N GLU A 551 -5.22 -32.58 -28.58
CA GLU A 551 -6.24 -33.40 -29.24
C GLU A 551 -5.85 -34.89 -29.18
N PRO A 552 -6.67 -35.78 -28.59
CA PRO A 552 -6.31 -37.19 -28.49
C PRO A 552 -6.72 -37.95 -29.75
N TYR A 553 -5.76 -38.73 -30.26
CA TYR A 553 -5.94 -39.67 -31.35
C TYR A 553 -6.01 -41.07 -30.76
N VAL A 554 -7.19 -41.67 -30.80
CA VAL A 554 -7.45 -42.97 -30.18
C VAL A 554 -7.52 -44.06 -31.22
N LEU A 555 -6.63 -45.06 -31.14
CA LEU A 555 -6.70 -46.30 -31.91
C LEU A 555 -7.54 -47.33 -31.16
N PHE A 556 -8.62 -47.80 -31.77
CA PHE A 556 -9.51 -48.82 -31.22
C PHE A 556 -9.15 -50.23 -31.69
N ALA A 557 -9.55 -51.23 -30.91
CA ALA A 557 -9.30 -52.64 -31.16
C ALA A 557 -9.96 -53.19 -32.45
N ASP A 558 -10.94 -52.48 -33.03
CA ASP A 558 -11.50 -52.79 -34.35
C ASP A 558 -10.68 -52.20 -35.51
N GLY A 559 -9.53 -51.59 -35.21
CA GLY A 559 -8.62 -50.97 -36.17
C GLY A 559 -9.08 -49.58 -36.64
N GLN A 560 -10.04 -48.96 -35.95
CA GLN A 560 -10.48 -47.60 -36.22
C GLN A 560 -9.72 -46.59 -35.38
N ILE A 561 -9.41 -45.44 -35.98
CA ILE A 561 -8.80 -44.31 -35.26
C ILE A 561 -9.81 -43.18 -35.24
N TRP A 562 -9.98 -42.55 -34.08
CA TRP A 562 -10.82 -41.38 -33.91
C TRP A 562 -9.96 -40.23 -33.38
N ILE A 563 -10.13 -39.05 -33.97
CA ILE A 563 -9.54 -37.80 -33.49
C ILE A 563 -10.66 -37.06 -32.77
N TYR A 564 -10.49 -36.83 -31.47
CA TYR A 564 -11.41 -36.03 -30.70
C TYR A 564 -10.91 -34.58 -30.71
N THR A 565 -11.83 -33.64 -30.92
CA THR A 565 -11.54 -32.20 -30.78
C THR A 565 -11.32 -31.82 -29.32
N GLU A 566 -10.80 -30.63 -29.03
CA GLU A 566 -10.63 -30.06 -27.68
C GLU A 566 -11.87 -30.20 -26.77
N ASP A 567 -13.09 -30.06 -27.30
CA ASP A 567 -14.34 -30.27 -26.52
C ASP A 567 -14.67 -31.75 -26.23
N TYR A 568 -13.83 -32.68 -26.70
CA TYR A 568 -13.97 -34.14 -26.70
C TYR A 568 -15.34 -34.68 -27.16
N SER A 569 -16.10 -33.87 -27.91
CA SER A 569 -17.54 -34.05 -28.11
C SER A 569 -17.89 -35.00 -29.25
N SER A 570 -17.00 -35.15 -30.25
CA SER A 570 -17.19 -36.09 -31.36
C SER A 570 -15.89 -36.43 -32.08
N GLY A 571 -15.74 -37.69 -32.49
CA GLY A 571 -14.60 -38.14 -33.30
C GLY A 571 -14.83 -37.88 -34.78
N THR A 572 -13.88 -37.21 -35.45
CA THR A 572 -14.13 -36.66 -36.81
C THR A 572 -13.51 -37.47 -37.95
N TYR A 573 -12.65 -38.45 -37.64
CA TYR A 573 -11.89 -39.19 -38.65
C TYR A 573 -11.99 -40.70 -38.46
N LYS A 574 -11.93 -41.46 -39.56
CA LYS A 574 -12.02 -42.92 -39.54
C LYS A 574 -11.13 -43.52 -40.61
N ILE A 575 -10.12 -44.26 -40.16
CA ILE A 575 -9.44 -45.26 -40.97
C ILE A 575 -9.84 -46.63 -40.45
N THR A 576 -9.73 -47.67 -41.25
CA THR A 576 -10.03 -49.02 -40.80
C THR A 576 -8.94 -49.94 -41.29
N ASN A 577 -7.98 -50.24 -40.43
CA ASN A 577 -7.00 -51.29 -40.65
C ASN A 577 -6.78 -52.06 -39.34
N ALA A 578 -7.30 -53.29 -39.30
CA ALA A 578 -7.27 -54.13 -38.11
C ALA A 578 -5.85 -54.61 -37.72
N ALA A 579 -4.87 -54.44 -38.61
CA ALA A 579 -3.48 -54.82 -38.40
C ALA A 579 -2.66 -53.80 -37.58
N LEU A 580 -3.18 -52.60 -37.33
CA LEU A 580 -2.42 -51.55 -36.64
C LEU A 580 -2.40 -51.76 -35.13
N ASP A 581 -1.25 -51.63 -34.49
CA ASP A 581 -1.05 -51.89 -33.06
C ASP A 581 -0.66 -50.67 -32.23
N PHE A 582 -0.13 -49.62 -32.86
CA PHE A 582 0.23 -48.39 -32.16
C PHE A 582 -0.02 -47.12 -32.99
N ILE A 583 -0.08 -45.98 -32.31
CA ILE A 583 -0.21 -44.63 -32.86
C ILE A 583 0.73 -43.67 -32.13
N ASP A 584 1.33 -42.74 -32.88
CA ASP A 584 2.08 -41.62 -32.33
C ASP A 584 1.78 -40.38 -33.18
N VAL A 585 1.66 -39.22 -32.56
CA VAL A 585 1.09 -38.00 -33.15
C VAL A 585 2.04 -36.83 -32.99
N LEU A 586 2.44 -36.24 -34.13
CA LEU A 586 3.27 -35.05 -34.20
C LEU A 586 2.47 -33.77 -33.92
N ASP A 587 3.17 -32.72 -33.51
CA ASP A 587 2.70 -31.34 -33.28
C ASP A 587 1.78 -30.85 -34.41
N ASN A 588 2.20 -31.08 -35.66
CA ASN A 588 1.50 -30.63 -36.85
C ASN A 588 0.24 -31.46 -37.19
N GLY A 589 -0.11 -32.44 -36.34
CA GLY A 589 -1.26 -33.33 -36.50
C GLY A 589 -1.02 -34.50 -37.46
N ASP A 590 0.20 -34.65 -37.97
CA ASP A 590 0.63 -35.83 -38.68
C ASP A 590 0.79 -36.97 -37.68
N ALA A 591 0.36 -38.17 -38.04
CA ALA A 591 0.44 -39.32 -37.15
C ALA A 591 1.05 -40.51 -37.89
N CYS A 592 1.83 -41.29 -37.15
CA CYS A 592 2.34 -42.56 -37.60
C CYS A 592 1.48 -43.70 -37.02
N LEU A 593 1.28 -44.74 -37.82
CA LEU A 593 0.65 -45.98 -37.37
C LEU A 593 1.47 -47.17 -37.85
N GLY A 594 1.65 -48.16 -37.00
CA GLY A 594 2.36 -49.38 -37.35
C GLY A 594 1.69 -50.65 -36.84
N ASP A 595 2.09 -51.79 -37.42
CA ASP A 595 1.64 -53.15 -37.11
C ASP A 595 2.78 -53.95 -36.46
N SER A 596 2.52 -54.67 -35.36
CA SER A 596 3.51 -55.51 -34.67
C SER A 596 3.66 -56.92 -35.25
N THR A 597 2.77 -57.36 -36.15
CA THR A 597 2.68 -58.73 -36.67
C THR A 597 3.74 -59.11 -37.73
N GLY A 598 4.77 -58.28 -37.91
CA GLY A 598 5.88 -58.55 -38.83
C GLY A 598 5.54 -58.36 -40.31
N SER A 599 4.36 -57.82 -40.65
CA SER A 599 3.95 -57.47 -42.01
C SER A 599 4.63 -56.18 -42.53
N GLY A 600 5.17 -55.36 -41.61
CA GLY A 600 5.92 -54.15 -41.92
C GLY A 600 5.07 -53.03 -42.55
N GLN A 601 3.76 -53.00 -42.28
CA GLN A 601 2.88 -51.96 -42.79
C GLN A 601 2.89 -50.74 -41.88
N PHE A 602 3.40 -49.62 -42.41
CA PHE A 602 3.28 -48.29 -41.81
C PHE A 602 2.31 -47.45 -42.62
N ILE A 603 1.47 -46.68 -41.91
CA ILE A 603 0.58 -45.69 -42.51
C ILE A 603 0.94 -44.32 -41.94
N TRP A 604 1.18 -43.38 -42.83
CA TRP A 604 1.44 -41.98 -42.49
C TRP A 604 0.21 -41.13 -42.83
N PHE A 605 -0.15 -40.21 -41.91
CA PHE A 605 -1.09 -39.12 -42.19
C PHE A 605 -0.35 -37.83 -42.41
N MET A 606 -0.85 -37.06 -43.36
CA MET A 606 -0.56 -35.64 -43.39
C MET A 606 -1.84 -34.84 -43.19
N ASN A 607 -1.94 -34.07 -42.11
CA ASN A 607 -3.10 -33.23 -41.79
C ASN A 607 -4.46 -33.96 -41.94
N GLY A 608 -4.57 -35.17 -41.38
CA GLY A 608 -5.79 -35.99 -41.47
C GLY A 608 -6.12 -36.56 -42.86
N ASN A 609 -5.21 -36.49 -43.84
CA ASN A 609 -5.37 -37.15 -45.14
C ASN A 609 -4.53 -38.42 -45.22
N TYR A 610 -5.15 -39.53 -45.65
CA TYR A 610 -4.45 -40.78 -45.93
C TYR A 610 -3.42 -40.54 -47.03
N PHE A 611 -2.14 -40.73 -46.71
CA PHE A 611 -1.06 -40.39 -47.63
C PHE A 611 -0.51 -41.63 -48.36
N GLN A 612 -0.08 -42.67 -47.64
CA GLN A 612 0.42 -43.90 -48.29
C GLN A 612 0.51 -45.10 -47.33
N THR A 613 0.27 -46.32 -47.84
CA THR A 613 0.66 -47.59 -47.19
C THR A 613 1.97 -48.08 -47.78
N TRP A 614 2.96 -48.36 -46.95
CA TRP A 614 4.18 -49.04 -47.38
C TRP A 614 4.14 -50.47 -46.89
N GLY A 615 4.28 -51.45 -47.79
CA GLY A 615 4.45 -52.86 -47.43
C GLY A 615 5.86 -53.30 -47.78
N TYR A 616 6.56 -53.95 -46.86
CA TYR A 616 7.93 -54.41 -47.10
C TYR A 616 8.08 -55.92 -47.26
N SER A 617 9.06 -56.27 -48.10
CA SER A 617 9.69 -57.59 -48.19
C SER A 617 11.22 -57.41 -48.16
N GLY A 618 11.82 -57.32 -46.96
CA GLY A 618 13.28 -57.20 -46.77
C GLY A 618 13.74 -56.26 -45.64
N ASN A 619 15.01 -56.40 -45.21
CA ASN A 619 15.62 -55.81 -44.00
C ASN A 619 16.09 -54.33 -44.11
N MET A 620 15.68 -53.55 -45.11
CA MET A 620 16.05 -52.13 -45.19
C MET A 620 14.87 -51.31 -45.69
N MET A 621 14.52 -50.24 -44.98
CA MET A 621 13.60 -49.20 -45.43
C MET A 621 14.44 -48.14 -46.16
N ASP A 622 14.14 -47.87 -47.43
CA ASP A 622 14.69 -46.73 -48.17
C ASP A 622 13.53 -45.77 -48.44
N VAL A 623 13.39 -44.73 -47.60
CA VAL A 623 12.41 -43.65 -47.78
C VAL A 623 13.08 -42.54 -48.59
N THR A 624 12.80 -42.44 -49.89
CA THR A 624 13.10 -41.21 -50.64
C THR A 624 11.82 -40.43 -50.81
N GLU A 625 11.64 -39.36 -50.04
CA GLU A 625 10.58 -38.40 -50.26
C GLU A 625 11.12 -36.98 -50.43
N THR A 626 10.58 -36.27 -51.43
CA THR A 626 10.78 -34.84 -51.65
C THR A 626 9.87 -34.06 -50.70
N ASP A 627 10.48 -33.44 -49.68
CA ASP A 627 9.88 -32.74 -48.53
C ASP A 627 8.88 -31.61 -48.83
N PRO A 628 7.87 -31.38 -47.96
CA PRO A 628 7.55 -30.07 -47.40
C PRO A 628 8.33 -29.81 -46.08
N PRO A 629 8.71 -28.55 -45.80
CA PRO A 629 9.62 -28.18 -44.71
C PRO A 629 8.95 -28.15 -43.33
N GLY A 630 9.68 -28.57 -42.29
CA GLY A 630 9.37 -28.29 -40.88
C GLY A 630 9.00 -29.50 -40.03
N LEU A 631 9.83 -30.54 -39.97
CA LEU A 631 9.54 -31.76 -39.21
C LEU A 631 10.56 -31.95 -38.08
N GLY A 632 10.05 -32.12 -36.87
CA GLY A 632 10.78 -32.46 -35.65
C GLY A 632 11.36 -33.88 -35.67
N ASP A 633 12.25 -34.15 -34.72
CA ASP A 633 13.03 -35.38 -34.63
C ASP A 633 12.27 -36.44 -33.78
N ARG A 634 11.60 -37.42 -34.42
CA ARG A 634 10.98 -38.57 -33.71
C ARG A 634 11.47 -39.93 -34.19
N ALA A 635 11.34 -40.94 -33.32
CA ALA A 635 12.02 -42.22 -33.37
C ALA A 635 11.01 -43.41 -33.43
N TYR A 636 11.04 -44.24 -34.48
CA TYR A 636 10.09 -45.36 -34.67
C TYR A 636 10.71 -46.74 -34.44
N PHE A 637 9.98 -47.67 -33.82
CA PHE A 637 10.45 -49.03 -33.50
C PHE A 637 9.85 -50.12 -34.39
N TRP A 638 10.68 -51.07 -34.82
CA TRP A 638 10.24 -52.31 -35.47
C TRP A 638 10.99 -53.53 -34.93
N GLN A 639 10.26 -54.62 -34.64
CA GLN A 639 10.84 -55.91 -34.26
C GLN A 639 10.99 -56.82 -35.47
N ASN A 640 12.21 -57.29 -35.75
CA ASN A 640 12.44 -58.31 -36.76
C ASN A 640 13.42 -59.37 -36.22
N GLY A 641 12.92 -60.60 -36.01
CA GLY A 641 13.76 -61.78 -35.78
C GLY A 641 14.72 -61.69 -34.59
N GLY A 642 14.40 -60.93 -33.55
CA GLY A 642 15.24 -60.73 -32.36
C GLY A 642 16.04 -59.42 -32.33
N SER A 643 15.88 -58.55 -33.32
CA SER A 643 16.49 -57.21 -33.36
C SER A 643 15.41 -56.12 -33.37
N TYR A 644 15.72 -54.97 -32.74
CA TYR A 644 14.90 -53.76 -32.79
C TYR A 644 15.54 -52.77 -33.77
N ILE A 645 14.76 -52.19 -34.67
CA ILE A 645 15.21 -51.12 -35.56
C ILE A 645 14.58 -49.82 -35.08
N LEU A 646 15.42 -48.80 -34.84
CA LEU A 646 15.01 -47.46 -34.48
C LEU A 646 15.24 -46.54 -35.67
N SER A 647 14.21 -45.86 -36.18
CA SER A 647 14.38 -44.90 -37.27
C SER A 647 14.11 -43.49 -36.75
N THR A 648 15.10 -42.59 -36.76
CA THR A 648 14.84 -41.16 -36.54
C THR A 648 14.92 -40.38 -37.84
N ARG A 649 14.10 -39.34 -37.96
CA ARG A 649 14.33 -38.29 -38.97
C ARG A 649 15.32 -37.28 -38.39
N ARG A 650 16.15 -36.70 -39.25
CA ARG A 650 17.00 -35.55 -38.96
C ARG A 650 16.67 -34.47 -39.96
N THR A 651 16.29 -33.28 -39.54
CA THR A 651 16.21 -32.10 -40.43
C THR A 651 17.43 -31.20 -40.25
N PRO A 652 18.39 -31.15 -41.19
CA PRO A 652 19.31 -30.03 -41.27
C PRO A 652 18.54 -28.85 -41.88
N THR A 653 18.47 -27.74 -41.15
CA THR A 653 18.03 -26.46 -41.71
C THR A 653 18.81 -26.15 -43.00
N ALA A 654 18.05 -25.82 -44.05
CA ALA A 654 18.49 -25.29 -45.35
C ALA A 654 19.62 -26.05 -46.07
N TYR A 655 19.24 -26.81 -47.11
CA TYR A 655 20.06 -27.52 -48.11
C TYR A 655 20.44 -28.98 -47.80
N GLY A 656 19.52 -29.90 -48.10
CA GLY A 656 19.79 -31.32 -48.39
C GLY A 656 19.71 -32.27 -47.19
N GLY A 657 18.53 -32.85 -46.94
CA GLY A 657 18.28 -33.78 -45.83
C GLY A 657 18.81 -35.21 -46.10
N ASN A 658 19.47 -35.79 -45.10
CA ASN A 658 19.76 -37.23 -45.01
C ASN A 658 18.99 -37.81 -43.81
N ILE A 659 18.20 -38.86 -44.03
CA ILE A 659 17.60 -39.68 -42.97
C ILE A 659 18.70 -40.52 -42.32
N THR A 660 18.76 -40.60 -40.98
CA THR A 660 19.74 -41.42 -40.25
C THR A 660 19.03 -42.61 -39.62
N TYR A 661 19.28 -43.82 -40.12
CA TYR A 661 18.70 -45.06 -39.59
C TYR A 661 19.55 -45.61 -38.42
N PHE A 662 18.91 -46.01 -37.31
CA PHE A 662 19.58 -46.65 -36.18
C PHE A 662 19.27 -48.15 -36.16
N TYR A 663 20.30 -48.96 -35.92
CA TYR A 663 20.15 -50.40 -35.75
C TYR A 663 20.49 -50.76 -34.31
N PHE A 664 19.53 -51.27 -33.53
CA PHE A 664 19.88 -52.01 -32.32
C PHE A 664 20.22 -53.44 -32.73
N VAL A 665 21.51 -53.74 -32.85
CA VAL A 665 22.00 -55.11 -32.99
C VAL A 665 22.48 -55.59 -31.61
N GLY A 666 21.55 -56.11 -30.82
CA GLY A 666 21.91 -56.90 -29.64
C GLY A 666 22.53 -58.24 -30.09
N SER A 667 23.85 -58.29 -30.23
CA SER A 667 24.59 -59.56 -30.32
C SER A 667 25.32 -59.83 -29.00
N GLY A 668 24.55 -60.15 -27.96
CA GLY A 668 25.05 -60.52 -26.64
C GLY A 668 24.15 -61.57 -25.99
N PRO A 669 24.71 -62.52 -25.23
CA PRO A 669 23.95 -63.65 -24.71
C PRO A 669 23.05 -63.19 -23.56
N GLY A 670 21.74 -63.24 -23.77
CA GLY A 670 20.77 -63.26 -22.68
C GLY A 670 20.09 -61.94 -22.30
N LEU A 671 19.80 -61.06 -23.27
CA LEU A 671 18.91 -59.93 -22.99
C LEU A 671 17.47 -60.42 -22.79
N VAL A 672 17.08 -60.32 -21.52
CA VAL A 672 15.80 -60.01 -20.88
C VAL A 672 14.52 -60.19 -21.71
N ASN A 673 13.54 -60.84 -21.10
CA ASN A 673 12.20 -61.06 -21.62
C ASN A 673 11.43 -59.71 -21.57
N LEU A 674 11.76 -58.78 -22.47
CA LEU A 674 11.20 -57.42 -22.51
C LEU A 674 9.72 -57.48 -22.93
N SER A 675 8.80 -57.37 -21.97
CA SER A 675 7.34 -57.42 -22.22
C SER A 675 6.74 -56.08 -22.65
N ALA A 676 7.47 -54.98 -22.50
CA ALA A 676 7.15 -53.66 -23.06
C ALA A 676 8.47 -52.94 -23.32
N PHE A 677 8.58 -52.22 -24.42
CA PHE A 677 9.68 -51.30 -24.68
C PHE A 677 9.03 -50.05 -25.29
N LYS A 678 9.16 -48.91 -24.62
CA LYS A 678 8.74 -47.61 -25.14
C LYS A 678 9.91 -46.68 -24.88
N ALA A 679 10.51 -46.17 -25.95
CA ALA A 679 11.56 -45.18 -25.85
C ALA A 679 10.98 -43.80 -26.01
N MET A 680 11.39 -42.93 -25.10
CA MET A 680 11.22 -41.49 -25.24
C MET A 680 12.54 -40.93 -25.75
N HIS A 681 12.45 -39.97 -26.65
CA HIS A 681 13.58 -39.28 -27.24
C HIS A 681 13.58 -37.87 -26.70
N THR A 682 14.65 -37.49 -26.03
CA THR A 682 14.91 -36.10 -25.72
C THR A 682 16.21 -35.73 -26.40
N SER A 683 16.21 -34.69 -27.24
CA SER A 683 17.42 -34.18 -27.86
C SER A 683 17.69 -32.77 -27.42
N ARG A 684 18.84 -32.56 -26.78
CA ARG A 684 19.31 -31.24 -26.42
C ARG A 684 20.42 -30.80 -27.38
N GLN A 685 20.21 -29.66 -28.03
CA GLN A 685 21.25 -29.04 -28.84
C GLN A 685 22.27 -28.36 -27.91
N ASN A 686 23.45 -28.96 -27.78
CA ASN A 686 24.55 -28.28 -27.08
C ASN A 686 25.11 -27.15 -27.95
N THR A 687 25.75 -26.15 -27.32
CA THR A 687 26.35 -24.97 -27.97
C THR A 687 27.32 -25.29 -29.11
N ASP A 688 27.81 -26.53 -29.16
CA ASP A 688 28.82 -27.01 -30.09
C ASP A 688 28.22 -27.86 -31.24
N SER A 689 26.91 -27.80 -31.47
CA SER A 689 26.21 -28.57 -32.53
C SER A 689 26.25 -30.09 -32.35
N SER A 690 26.54 -30.57 -31.13
CA SER A 690 26.36 -31.97 -30.73
C SER A 690 24.97 -32.14 -30.13
N TYR A 691 24.30 -33.24 -30.47
CA TYR A 691 23.03 -33.64 -29.90
C TYR A 691 23.31 -34.76 -28.90
N GLU A 692 22.93 -34.58 -27.64
CA GLU A 692 22.76 -35.70 -26.69
C GLU A 692 21.37 -36.27 -26.94
N MET A 693 21.27 -37.60 -27.05
CA MET A 693 19.99 -38.29 -27.13
C MET A 693 19.89 -39.28 -26.00
N TRP A 694 18.83 -39.17 -25.20
CA TRP A 694 18.50 -40.16 -24.18
C TRP A 694 17.38 -41.06 -24.66
N ILE A 695 17.51 -42.34 -24.32
CA ILE A 695 16.52 -43.38 -24.58
C ILE A 695 16.16 -44.00 -23.24
N TYR A 696 14.90 -43.90 -22.85
CA TYR A 696 14.38 -44.57 -21.67
C TYR A 696 13.78 -45.91 -22.05
N ALA A 697 14.05 -46.96 -21.28
CA ALA A 697 13.47 -48.29 -21.49
C ALA A 697 12.81 -48.76 -20.20
N LEU A 698 11.53 -49.14 -20.29
CA LEU A 698 10.79 -49.76 -19.19
C LEU A 698 10.91 -51.28 -19.27
N GLU A 699 11.64 -51.90 -18.36
CA GLU A 699 11.76 -53.35 -18.32
C GLU A 699 10.53 -54.04 -17.72
N GLY A 700 10.18 -55.18 -18.30
CA GLY A 700 9.11 -56.04 -17.81
C GLY A 700 9.49 -56.89 -16.61
N ALA A 701 8.56 -57.73 -16.19
CA ALA A 701 8.83 -58.73 -15.16
C ALA A 701 10.03 -59.64 -15.56
N PRO A 702 10.94 -59.97 -14.64
CA PRO A 702 10.85 -59.77 -13.18
C PRO A 702 11.63 -58.56 -12.63
N GLU A 703 12.32 -57.78 -13.47
CA GLU A 703 13.31 -56.78 -13.02
C GLU A 703 12.69 -55.37 -12.83
N PHE A 704 11.65 -55.02 -13.61
CA PHE A 704 10.88 -53.76 -13.53
C PHE A 704 11.76 -52.53 -13.27
N ALA A 705 12.55 -52.16 -14.27
CA ALA A 705 13.52 -51.08 -14.22
C ALA A 705 13.24 -50.01 -15.30
N ILE A 706 13.70 -48.79 -15.05
CA ILE A 706 13.77 -47.73 -16.07
C ILE A 706 15.25 -47.45 -16.29
N GLU A 707 15.68 -47.66 -17.52
CA GLU A 707 17.07 -47.47 -17.91
C GLU A 707 17.18 -46.35 -18.94
N ARG A 708 18.03 -45.36 -18.66
CA ARG A 708 18.42 -44.30 -19.59
C ARG A 708 19.70 -44.71 -20.29
N TYR A 709 19.73 -44.52 -21.60
CA TYR A 709 20.90 -44.75 -22.44
C TYR A 709 21.37 -43.45 -23.08
N ASP A 710 22.66 -43.13 -22.96
CA ASP A 710 23.31 -42.01 -23.65
C ASP A 710 23.81 -42.45 -25.04
N TYR A 711 23.65 -41.57 -26.01
CA TYR A 711 24.09 -41.75 -27.38
C TYR A 711 25.16 -40.72 -27.75
N SER A 712 26.32 -41.21 -28.20
CA SER A 712 27.37 -40.36 -28.79
C SER A 712 27.75 -40.81 -30.20
N ALA A 713 27.58 -39.90 -31.17
CA ALA A 713 27.98 -40.11 -32.56
C ALA A 713 29.48 -39.85 -32.78
N ALA A 714 30.36 -40.61 -32.14
CA ALA A 714 31.81 -40.48 -32.36
C ALA A 714 32.34 -41.50 -33.39
N GLY A 715 32.57 -41.05 -34.63
CA GLY A 715 33.48 -41.74 -35.57
C GLY A 715 32.90 -42.87 -36.43
N GLY A 716 31.64 -42.78 -36.88
CA GLY A 716 31.08 -43.66 -37.91
C GLY A 716 30.64 -45.05 -37.42
N GLY A 717 30.63 -45.28 -36.11
CA GLY A 717 29.90 -46.36 -35.45
C GLY A 717 28.81 -45.77 -34.54
N HIS A 718 27.59 -46.30 -34.63
CA HIS A 718 26.46 -45.89 -33.79
C HIS A 718 26.39 -46.86 -32.60
N SER A 719 26.43 -46.37 -31.35
CA SER A 719 26.33 -47.21 -30.14
C SER A 719 25.66 -46.43 -29.01
N ALA A 720 24.68 -47.06 -28.36
CA ALA A 720 24.04 -46.56 -27.14
C ALA A 720 24.74 -47.16 -25.91
N TYR A 721 24.98 -46.35 -24.88
CA TYR A 721 25.60 -46.77 -23.63
C TYR A 721 24.61 -46.60 -22.49
N HIS A 722 24.46 -47.62 -21.64
CA HIS A 722 23.67 -47.48 -20.41
C HIS A 722 24.28 -46.36 -19.56
N ASP A 723 23.47 -45.38 -19.21
CA ASP A 723 23.86 -44.17 -18.51
C ASP A 723 23.32 -44.18 -17.07
N LEU A 724 22.02 -44.37 -16.90
CA LEU A 724 21.35 -44.27 -15.60
C LEU A 724 20.24 -45.32 -15.42
N THR A 725 20.17 -45.92 -14.24
CA THR A 725 19.02 -46.73 -13.81
C THR A 725 18.20 -45.91 -12.80
N ILE A 726 16.96 -45.57 -13.13
CA ILE A 726 16.09 -44.72 -12.28
C ILE A 726 15.41 -45.57 -11.19
N CYS A 727 14.95 -46.77 -11.55
CA CYS A 727 14.41 -47.76 -10.63
C CYS A 727 14.88 -49.16 -11.04
N GLY A 728 14.96 -50.09 -10.09
CA GLY A 728 15.54 -51.43 -10.36
C GLY A 728 15.13 -52.54 -9.40
N THR A 729 14.01 -52.37 -8.69
CA THR A 729 13.45 -53.44 -7.84
C THR A 729 11.93 -53.41 -7.83
N GLN A 730 11.32 -54.60 -7.79
CA GLN A 730 9.87 -54.75 -7.64
C GLN A 730 9.39 -54.23 -6.27
N GLY A 731 8.38 -53.36 -6.27
CA GLY A 731 7.73 -52.86 -5.04
C GLY A 731 6.97 -51.55 -5.23
N ASP A 732 6.37 -51.04 -4.15
CA ASP A 732 5.51 -49.85 -4.20
C ASP A 732 6.25 -48.54 -3.82
N GLY A 733 7.50 -48.62 -3.36
CA GLY A 733 8.27 -47.44 -2.91
C GLY A 733 8.60 -46.44 -4.02
N ASN A 734 9.14 -45.27 -3.62
CA ASN A 734 9.42 -44.13 -4.52
C ASN A 734 10.32 -44.47 -5.71
N TYR A 735 11.25 -45.43 -5.58
CA TYR A 735 12.17 -45.86 -6.65
C TYR A 735 11.96 -47.34 -7.00
N GLN A 736 10.72 -47.81 -6.88
CA GLN A 736 10.30 -49.18 -7.14
C GLN A 736 9.06 -49.17 -8.03
N LEU A 737 8.91 -50.22 -8.85
CA LEU A 737 7.74 -50.42 -9.69
C LEU A 737 7.12 -51.78 -9.38
N ASN A 738 5.80 -51.90 -9.40
CA ASN A 738 5.14 -53.17 -9.10
C ASN A 738 4.54 -53.84 -10.35
N ASP A 739 3.83 -53.09 -11.16
CA ASP A 739 3.22 -53.55 -12.41
C ASP A 739 3.09 -52.36 -13.38
N PRO A 740 4.23 -51.85 -13.89
CA PRO A 740 4.26 -50.68 -14.76
C PRO A 740 3.63 -51.02 -16.11
N LYS A 741 2.72 -50.14 -16.56
CA LYS A 741 1.92 -50.30 -17.78
C LYS A 741 2.44 -49.48 -18.94
N ASP A 742 2.91 -48.28 -18.66
CA ASP A 742 3.39 -47.36 -19.67
C ASP A 742 4.33 -46.31 -19.09
N ILE A 743 5.10 -45.66 -19.98
CA ILE A 743 6.04 -44.59 -19.70
C ILE A 743 5.79 -43.43 -20.68
N SER A 744 5.84 -42.18 -20.22
CA SER A 744 5.83 -40.99 -21.08
C SER A 744 6.63 -39.85 -20.42
N GLY A 745 6.86 -38.75 -21.13
CA GLY A 745 7.68 -37.63 -20.68
C GLY A 745 7.16 -36.29 -21.19
N ASP A 746 7.61 -35.20 -20.57
CA ASP A 746 7.25 -33.83 -20.93
C ASP A 746 8.45 -33.05 -21.52
N GLU A 747 8.21 -31.78 -21.90
CA GLU A 747 9.23 -30.90 -22.47
C GLU A 747 10.41 -30.57 -21.53
N ASP A 748 10.21 -30.74 -20.22
CA ASP A 748 11.21 -30.56 -19.17
C ASP A 748 12.04 -31.84 -18.91
N ASP A 749 11.84 -32.87 -19.73
CA ASP A 749 12.45 -34.20 -19.61
C ASP A 749 12.05 -34.94 -18.30
N ASN A 750 10.92 -34.60 -17.68
CA ASN A 750 10.36 -35.41 -16.59
C ASN A 750 9.78 -36.70 -17.15
N ILE A 751 9.73 -37.73 -16.29
CA ILE A 751 9.44 -39.11 -16.66
C ILE A 751 8.25 -39.59 -15.84
N TYR A 752 7.17 -39.89 -16.54
CA TYR A 752 5.89 -40.32 -15.99
C TYR A 752 5.70 -41.81 -16.21
N ILE A 753 5.37 -42.54 -15.14
CA ILE A 753 5.24 -43.99 -15.15
C ILE A 753 3.89 -44.40 -14.60
N LEU A 754 3.08 -45.02 -15.45
CA LEU A 754 1.80 -45.57 -15.06
C LEU A 754 2.01 -46.92 -14.37
N ASP A 755 1.95 -46.95 -13.04
CA ASP A 755 2.19 -48.14 -12.21
C ASP A 755 0.92 -48.62 -11.51
N ILE A 756 0.78 -49.94 -11.38
CA ILE A 756 -0.26 -50.55 -10.54
C ILE A 756 0.41 -51.12 -9.30
N LEU A 757 0.20 -50.44 -8.16
CA LEU A 757 0.75 -50.82 -6.88
C LEU A 757 0.24 -52.21 -6.43
N SER A 758 0.93 -52.82 -5.47
CA SER A 758 0.54 -54.13 -4.92
C SER A 758 -0.86 -54.15 -4.30
N THR A 759 -1.37 -52.98 -3.92
CA THR A 759 -2.74 -52.74 -3.41
C THR A 759 -3.81 -52.79 -4.51
N GLY A 760 -3.40 -52.75 -5.79
CA GLY A 760 -4.27 -52.55 -6.95
C GLY A 760 -4.68 -51.09 -7.18
N GLN A 761 -4.03 -50.13 -6.51
CA GLN A 761 -4.15 -48.71 -6.85
C GLN A 761 -3.38 -48.39 -8.13
N ARG A 762 -3.99 -47.59 -9.00
CA ARG A 762 -3.41 -47.08 -10.24
C ARG A 762 -2.83 -45.72 -9.94
N VAL A 763 -1.54 -45.54 -10.20
CA VAL A 763 -0.84 -44.28 -9.94
C VAL A 763 0.06 -43.93 -11.12
N ILE A 764 0.35 -42.65 -11.28
CA ILE A 764 1.41 -42.15 -12.13
C ILE A 764 2.54 -41.71 -11.20
N LYS A 765 3.73 -42.28 -11.35
CA LYS A 765 4.95 -41.86 -10.63
C LYS A 765 5.76 -40.95 -11.53
N VAL A 766 6.25 -39.84 -10.98
CA VAL A 766 6.99 -38.81 -11.73
C VAL A 766 8.42 -38.75 -11.23
N TYR A 767 9.36 -38.66 -12.16
CA TYR A 767 10.78 -38.49 -11.90
C TYR A 767 11.36 -37.37 -12.76
N ASP A 768 12.36 -36.64 -12.27
CA ASP A 768 13.12 -35.72 -13.12
C ASP A 768 14.02 -36.48 -14.12
N MET A 769 14.62 -35.75 -15.05
CA MET A 769 15.56 -36.30 -16.04
C MET A 769 16.72 -37.10 -15.41
N ASN A 770 17.09 -36.82 -14.16
CA ASN A 770 18.18 -37.46 -13.42
C ASN A 770 17.71 -38.66 -12.58
N GLY A 771 16.44 -39.03 -12.69
CA GLY A 771 15.83 -40.13 -11.95
C GLY A 771 15.45 -39.80 -10.51
N THR A 772 15.40 -38.53 -10.11
CA THR A 772 14.90 -38.11 -8.79
C THR A 772 13.38 -38.22 -8.76
N TYR A 773 12.82 -38.90 -7.76
CA TYR A 773 11.37 -39.00 -7.59
C TYR A 773 10.76 -37.67 -7.16
N LEU A 774 9.86 -37.13 -7.98
CA LEU A 774 9.15 -35.85 -7.74
C LEU A 774 7.83 -36.10 -6.99
N GLY A 775 7.15 -37.20 -7.30
CA GLY A 775 5.94 -37.59 -6.58
C GLY A 775 5.11 -38.63 -7.31
N GLN A 776 3.87 -38.80 -6.87
CA GLN A 776 2.88 -39.60 -7.57
C GLN A 776 1.48 -39.03 -7.43
N PHE A 777 0.63 -39.30 -8.41
CA PHE A 777 -0.78 -38.89 -8.44
C PHE A 777 -1.64 -39.98 -9.09
N GLY A 778 -2.96 -39.76 -9.07
CA GLY A 778 -3.95 -40.72 -9.55
C GLY A 778 -4.38 -41.77 -8.51
N ASP A 779 -5.58 -42.31 -8.71
CA ASP A 779 -6.14 -43.39 -7.92
C ASP A 779 -7.18 -44.21 -8.73
N ASN A 780 -7.88 -45.12 -8.06
CA ASN A 780 -8.93 -45.95 -8.68
C ASN A 780 -10.22 -45.18 -9.03
N VAL A 781 -10.37 -43.93 -8.57
CA VAL A 781 -11.50 -43.05 -8.88
C VAL A 781 -11.15 -42.19 -10.09
N SER A 782 -9.96 -41.57 -10.11
CA SER A 782 -9.49 -40.77 -11.24
C SER A 782 -9.22 -41.66 -12.45
N ILE A 783 -8.59 -42.83 -12.27
CA ILE A 783 -8.35 -43.82 -13.33
C ILE A 783 -9.34 -44.98 -13.14
N SER A 784 -10.56 -44.79 -13.61
CA SER A 784 -11.69 -45.69 -13.29
C SER A 784 -11.62 -47.06 -13.97
N GLY A 785 -10.81 -47.20 -15.03
CA GLY A 785 -10.65 -48.43 -15.81
C GLY A 785 -9.31 -49.12 -15.60
N THR A 786 -9.11 -50.27 -16.23
CA THR A 786 -7.77 -50.87 -16.31
C THR A 786 -6.89 -49.96 -17.17
N PRO A 787 -5.76 -49.44 -16.65
CA PRO A 787 -4.91 -48.53 -17.41
C PRO A 787 -4.27 -49.26 -18.59
N LEU A 788 -4.13 -48.57 -19.72
CA LEU A 788 -3.65 -49.12 -20.97
C LEU A 788 -2.47 -48.32 -21.52
N ARG A 789 -2.60 -46.99 -21.53
CA ARG A 789 -1.60 -46.06 -22.06
C ARG A 789 -1.56 -44.77 -21.26
N LEU A 790 -0.40 -44.14 -21.29
CA LEU A 790 -0.07 -42.85 -20.73
C LEU A 790 0.58 -42.01 -21.83
N ASP A 791 0.13 -40.77 -21.94
CA ASP A 791 0.78 -39.77 -22.77
C ASP A 791 0.75 -38.42 -22.05
N VAL A 792 1.76 -37.58 -22.27
CA VAL A 792 1.83 -36.23 -21.68
C VAL A 792 1.79 -35.24 -22.83
N ASP A 793 0.99 -34.20 -22.69
CA ASP A 793 1.00 -33.09 -23.64
C ASP A 793 2.19 -32.18 -23.30
N GLU A 794 3.15 -32.10 -24.22
CA GLU A 794 4.33 -31.26 -24.08
C GLU A 794 4.00 -29.75 -24.22
N GLY A 795 2.82 -29.38 -24.74
CA GLY A 795 2.45 -27.98 -24.95
C GLY A 795 1.78 -27.30 -23.75
N ASP A 796 1.01 -28.04 -22.95
CA ASP A 796 0.25 -27.49 -21.81
C ASP A 796 0.43 -28.27 -20.49
N GLY A 797 1.24 -29.33 -20.50
CA GLY A 797 1.59 -30.15 -19.34
C GLY A 797 0.50 -31.11 -18.87
N GLU A 798 -0.58 -31.29 -19.64
CA GLU A 798 -1.62 -32.25 -19.28
C GLU A 798 -1.17 -33.71 -19.39
N VAL A 799 -1.62 -34.54 -18.45
CA VAL A 799 -1.35 -35.98 -18.48
C VAL A 799 -2.61 -36.77 -18.82
N HIS A 800 -2.53 -37.51 -19.92
CA HIS A 800 -3.62 -38.31 -20.47
C HIS A 800 -3.42 -39.80 -20.20
N VAL A 801 -4.41 -40.45 -19.56
CA VAL A 801 -4.37 -41.90 -19.28
C VAL A 801 -5.53 -42.60 -19.96
N ALA A 802 -5.24 -43.38 -21.01
CA ALA A 802 -6.22 -44.27 -21.60
C ALA A 802 -6.46 -45.49 -20.70
N HIS A 803 -7.72 -45.81 -20.45
CA HIS A 803 -8.12 -46.97 -19.68
C HIS A 803 -9.38 -47.63 -20.27
N THR A 804 -9.76 -48.80 -19.77
CA THR A 804 -10.89 -49.58 -20.34
C THR A 804 -12.26 -48.87 -20.30
N ASN A 805 -12.37 -47.73 -19.62
CA ASN A 805 -13.62 -46.97 -19.48
C ASN A 805 -13.57 -45.60 -20.19
N GLY A 806 -12.45 -45.20 -20.79
CA GLY A 806 -12.28 -43.85 -21.34
C GLY A 806 -10.85 -43.34 -21.27
N VAL A 807 -10.70 -42.03 -21.22
CA VAL A 807 -9.42 -41.33 -20.96
C VAL A 807 -9.59 -40.48 -19.71
N SER A 808 -8.66 -40.57 -18.77
CA SER A 808 -8.53 -39.62 -17.66
C SER A 808 -7.57 -38.51 -18.07
N VAL A 809 -7.95 -37.26 -17.81
CA VAL A 809 -7.07 -36.09 -17.99
C VAL A 809 -6.68 -35.58 -16.61
N PHE A 810 -5.39 -35.33 -16.42
CA PHE A 810 -4.85 -34.73 -15.21
C PHE A 810 -4.20 -33.40 -15.56
N ARG A 811 -4.62 -32.35 -14.84
CA ARG A 811 -4.12 -30.99 -15.05
C ARG A 811 -2.73 -30.81 -14.41
N PRO A 812 -1.92 -29.83 -14.86
CA PRO A 812 -0.64 -29.48 -14.23
C PRO A 812 -0.74 -29.31 -12.71
N CYS A 813 -1.81 -28.70 -12.20
CA CYS A 813 -2.05 -28.53 -10.77
C CYS A 813 -2.26 -29.83 -9.97
N GLU A 814 -2.53 -30.96 -10.63
CA GLU A 814 -2.67 -32.28 -10.02
C GLU A 814 -1.35 -33.07 -10.02
N ILE A 815 -0.35 -32.56 -10.72
CA ILE A 815 0.95 -33.19 -10.93
C ILE A 815 1.93 -32.65 -9.88
N PRO A 816 2.66 -33.52 -9.16
CA PRO A 816 3.69 -33.09 -8.23
C PRO A 816 4.89 -32.53 -8.99
N ILE A 817 5.25 -31.28 -8.66
CA ILE A 817 6.43 -30.54 -9.14
C ILE A 817 7.63 -30.82 -8.24
#